data_AF-A0A015MLJ2-F1
#
_entry.id   AF-A0A015MLJ2-F1
#
_cell.length_a   1.000
_cell.length_b   1.000
_cell.length_c   1.000
_cell.angle_alpha   90.00
_cell.angle_beta   90.00
_cell.angle_gamma   90.00
#
_symmetry.space_group_name_H-M   'P 1'
#
loop_
_entity.id
_entity.type
_entity.pdbx_description
1 polymer ?
#
loop_
_entity_poly.entity_id
_entity_poly.type
_entity_poly.pdbx_seq_one_letter_code
_entity_poly.pdbx_strand_id
1 'polypeptide(L)'
;MSLNNNIIIISKEDENFLKEFLKDFYRQVIRIEYYSKYEHILKEWIKDYFNDNEKSPEIILNLMKNHEESENWFSSLIGFFYEHKNNSLKLYSLSINKDGINSMYHLLNIIIAKYLLSFYYYKDIIMGKKGSIAKKLENMSYDHFEYFNGLKINLHKDEIGTIEKYFESPDNFNQNQMEDIRKKKLIKLNNLGYCFQFGIGKSKDEFKALECYLKSAEGGNSSAQNNLGYCYQNGIGITKDENKAFELYLKAANEGDLYAQYNLGDCYQNGIGTNKDDKKALEYYIKSAKGEYSLAQNTLGIYYQYGIGTEKDLERSIYWYKKAAENGNKVAQYNIGKIYVNGENGIEKDENKAFKYYKKSSDQEYLDAQFELGYCYDVGIGTKINKIKSIELYKIAAKKEHKIAQYNLGNVYRNRFNQKEAIYWYTKAAENGHSGAKYNLGRCYKFGEGVEKDENKAFEYFKESADQGYLDAQFELGYCYGCGIGSEINNTKAFELYTIAADKGHVIAQNNLGLLYHTGKGTEKDLEKAIYWYMKAAEKEYEVALYNLGECYELGNGVNKDPVKAFEYFNKSAKKGYNDSKFLLGYFYVNGIGTEVNKEKGFELYNKAAGSNIQVDFIESDEELKYDLDKVNYWYHKAAENDNKFALYKLGNFYELGIGICDNEVRSFEFYKKSADQGFNAAQYKLGYYYEKGIGTDVDKAKAFELYKIAAEGGNTDAQINLASFYEQGEGTDKNIENAIYWYKKVVENGCLDVQEKFDSLLQKI
;
A
#
# COMPACT_ATOMS: atom_id res chain seq x y z
N MET A 1 -21.94 70.65 60.26
CA MET A 1 -22.16 71.82 59.37
C MET A 1 -22.46 71.30 57.98
N SER A 2 -23.60 71.68 57.43
CA SER A 2 -24.09 71.30 56.10
C SER A 2 -23.18 71.86 54.99
N LEU A 3 -22.89 71.05 53.97
CA LEU A 3 -22.35 71.53 52.69
C LEU A 3 -23.22 70.97 51.56
N ASN A 4 -23.71 71.91 50.75
CA ASN A 4 -24.69 71.78 49.68
C ASN A 4 -24.30 70.78 48.58
N ASN A 5 -25.28 70.02 48.10
CA ASN A 5 -25.26 69.43 46.77
C ASN A 5 -25.49 70.54 45.72
N ASN A 6 -24.43 71.20 45.28
CA ASN A 6 -24.46 71.97 44.02
C ASN A 6 -24.02 71.04 42.88
N ILE A 7 -24.92 70.77 41.94
CA ILE A 7 -24.56 70.13 40.66
C ILE A 7 -23.69 71.14 39.91
N ILE A 8 -22.40 70.84 39.79
CA ILE A 8 -21.46 71.67 39.03
C ILE A 8 -21.55 71.22 37.56
N ILE A 9 -21.99 72.10 36.67
CA ILE A 9 -21.90 71.87 35.22
C ILE A 9 -20.45 72.19 34.82
N ILE A 10 -19.71 71.17 34.37
CA ILE A 10 -18.31 71.31 33.94
C ILE A 10 -18.32 71.94 32.55
N SER A 11 -17.72 73.12 32.40
CA SER A 11 -17.58 73.79 31.10
C SER A 11 -16.47 73.12 30.27
N LYS A 12 -16.45 73.35 28.96
CA LYS A 12 -15.36 72.88 28.09
C LYS A 12 -13.99 73.46 28.49
N GLU A 13 -13.98 74.67 29.04
CA GLU A 13 -12.78 75.30 29.59
C GLU A 13 -12.32 74.58 30.86
N ASP A 14 -13.23 74.22 31.77
CA ASP A 14 -12.91 73.43 32.96
C ASP A 14 -12.44 72.01 32.58
N GLU A 15 -13.01 71.40 31.55
CA GLU A 15 -12.59 70.09 31.05
C GLU A 15 -11.17 70.13 30.47
N ASN A 16 -10.86 71.16 29.65
CA ASN A 16 -9.51 71.38 29.13
C ASN A 16 -8.51 71.63 30.24
N PHE A 17 -8.88 72.45 31.23
CA PHE A 17 -8.06 72.69 32.41
C PHE A 17 -7.77 71.39 33.17
N LEU A 18 -8.79 70.56 33.42
CA LEU A 18 -8.62 69.28 34.12
C LEU A 18 -7.73 68.30 33.34
N LYS A 19 -7.81 68.30 32.01
CA LYS A 19 -6.94 67.48 31.14
C LYS A 19 -5.48 67.91 31.24
N GLU A 20 -5.21 69.21 31.17
CA GLU A 20 -3.84 69.73 31.31
C GLU A 20 -3.29 69.53 32.73
N PHE A 21 -4.11 69.76 33.75
CA PHE A 21 -3.74 69.46 35.14
C PHE A 21 -3.36 67.99 35.33
N LEU A 22 -4.15 67.04 34.79
CA LEU A 22 -3.85 65.61 34.88
C LEU A 22 -2.53 65.24 34.18
N LYS A 23 -2.24 65.84 33.02
CA LYS A 23 -0.97 65.64 32.31
C LYS A 23 0.23 66.20 33.09
N ASP A 24 0.11 67.41 33.63
CA ASP A 24 1.21 68.05 34.35
C ASP A 24 1.45 67.43 35.72
N PHE A 25 0.38 67.02 36.42
CA PHE A 25 0.51 66.26 37.66
C PHE A 25 1.22 64.93 37.41
N TYR A 26 0.87 64.22 36.34
CA TYR A 26 1.60 63.02 35.92
C TYR A 26 3.09 63.31 35.72
N ARG A 27 3.45 64.37 34.98
CA ARG A 27 4.85 64.77 34.74
C ARG A 27 5.60 65.02 36.05
N GLN A 28 4.96 65.62 37.04
CA GLN A 28 5.61 65.81 38.34
C GLN A 28 5.80 64.51 39.10
N VAL A 29 4.79 63.64 39.13
CA VAL A 29 4.87 62.35 39.82
C VAL A 29 6.06 61.53 39.33
N ILE A 30 6.27 61.45 38.02
CA ILE A 30 7.38 60.66 37.43
C ILE A 30 8.76 61.29 37.60
N ARG A 31 8.84 62.61 37.85
CA ARG A 31 10.10 63.35 38.06
C ARG A 31 10.60 63.27 39.51
N ILE A 32 9.81 62.75 40.44
CA ILE A 32 10.21 62.63 41.85
C ILE A 32 11.31 61.59 42.00
N GLU A 33 12.49 62.06 42.43
CA GLU A 33 13.65 61.18 42.68
C GLU A 33 13.77 60.77 44.15
N TYR A 34 13.28 61.62 45.06
CA TYR A 34 13.37 61.41 46.50
C TYR A 34 12.03 60.95 47.08
N TYR A 35 11.78 59.64 47.02
CA TYR A 35 10.50 59.02 47.42
C TYR A 35 10.07 59.30 48.86
N SER A 36 10.97 59.62 49.78
CA SER A 36 10.60 59.99 51.17
C SER A 36 9.98 61.38 51.31
N LYS A 37 10.13 62.26 50.30
CA LYS A 37 9.63 63.65 50.31
C LYS A 37 8.55 63.91 49.25
N TYR A 38 8.02 62.88 48.58
CA TYR A 38 7.10 63.02 47.47
C TYR A 38 5.84 63.85 47.79
N GLU A 39 5.25 63.66 48.98
CA GLU A 39 4.06 64.41 49.43
C GLU A 39 4.33 65.91 49.51
N HIS A 40 5.49 66.30 50.06
CA HIS A 40 5.90 67.69 50.14
C HIS A 40 6.14 68.28 48.75
N ILE A 41 6.83 67.54 47.87
CA ILE A 41 7.14 68.00 46.50
C ILE A 41 5.85 68.23 45.71
N LEU A 42 4.92 67.27 45.74
CA LEU A 42 3.66 67.38 45.02
C LEU A 42 2.74 68.46 45.61
N LYS A 43 2.72 68.64 46.93
CA LYS A 43 1.90 69.68 47.58
C LYS A 43 2.36 71.09 47.23
N GLU A 44 3.67 71.34 47.29
CA GLU A 44 4.23 72.64 46.89
C GLU A 44 3.96 72.90 45.41
N TRP A 45 4.20 71.92 44.54
CA TRP A 45 3.90 72.07 43.11
C TRP A 45 2.41 72.34 42.84
N ILE A 46 1.50 71.60 43.48
CA ILE A 46 0.06 71.82 43.32
C ILE A 46 -0.33 73.24 43.74
N LYS A 47 0.25 73.74 44.83
CA LYS A 47 -0.01 75.09 45.32
C LYS A 47 0.46 76.14 44.31
N ASP A 48 1.65 75.97 43.75
CA ASP A 48 2.20 76.87 42.72
C ASP A 48 1.36 76.80 41.44
N TYR A 49 1.04 75.59 40.96
CA TYR A 49 0.22 75.37 39.77
C TYR A 49 -1.16 76.04 39.87
N PHE A 50 -1.81 75.96 41.02
CA PHE A 50 -3.12 76.55 41.22
C PHE A 50 -3.07 78.07 41.40
N ASN A 51 -2.01 78.61 42.01
CA ASN A 51 -1.78 80.05 42.08
C ASN A 51 -1.55 80.64 40.68
N ASP A 52 -0.71 79.99 39.86
CA ASP A 52 -0.38 80.44 38.50
C ASP A 52 -1.59 80.40 37.54
N ASN A 53 -2.60 79.60 37.86
CA ASN A 53 -3.83 79.45 37.06
C ASN A 53 -5.07 80.08 37.71
N GLU A 54 -4.91 80.88 38.78
CA GLU A 54 -5.98 81.58 39.51
C GLU A 54 -7.15 80.67 39.98
N LYS A 55 -6.88 79.39 40.32
CA LYS A 55 -7.89 78.42 40.77
C LYS A 55 -7.61 77.98 42.21
N SER A 56 -8.65 77.59 42.98
CA SER A 56 -8.45 77.04 44.33
C SER A 56 -8.45 75.49 44.33
N PRO A 57 -7.63 74.83 45.16
CA PRO A 57 -7.59 73.37 45.26
C PRO A 57 -8.96 72.74 45.57
N GLU A 58 -9.79 73.42 46.37
CA GLU A 58 -11.12 72.97 46.75
C GLU A 58 -12.09 72.95 45.56
N ILE A 59 -11.99 73.93 44.67
CA ILE A 59 -12.79 74.01 43.44
C ILE A 59 -12.41 72.87 42.48
N ILE A 60 -11.12 72.63 42.27
CA ILE A 60 -10.64 71.58 41.38
C ILE A 60 -10.99 70.17 41.89
N LEU A 61 -10.85 69.94 43.19
CA LEU A 61 -11.24 68.69 43.81
C LEU A 61 -12.75 68.42 43.65
N ASN A 62 -13.59 69.46 43.70
CA ASN A 62 -15.03 69.32 43.44
C ASN A 62 -15.35 69.09 41.96
N LEU A 63 -14.63 69.73 41.04
CA LEU A 63 -14.75 69.47 39.60
C LEU A 63 -14.41 68.02 39.26
N MET A 64 -13.30 67.48 39.78
CA MET A 64 -12.90 66.10 39.56
C MET A 64 -13.94 65.09 40.06
N LYS A 65 -14.49 65.31 41.27
CA LYS A 65 -15.49 64.39 41.85
C LYS A 65 -16.77 64.32 41.04
N ASN A 66 -17.19 65.45 40.47
CA ASN A 66 -18.46 65.58 39.77
C ASN A 66 -18.34 65.32 38.26
N HIS A 67 -17.15 65.03 37.75
CA HIS A 67 -16.92 64.69 36.34
C HIS A 67 -17.52 63.32 35.99
N GLU A 68 -18.10 63.18 34.80
CA GLU A 68 -18.68 61.90 34.35
C GLU A 68 -17.66 60.75 34.38
N GLU A 69 -16.43 61.05 33.94
CA GLU A 69 -15.29 60.14 33.96
C GLU A 69 -14.46 60.22 35.26
N SER A 70 -15.04 60.70 36.38
CA SER A 70 -14.36 60.87 37.68
C SER A 70 -13.57 59.63 38.10
N GLU A 71 -14.18 58.45 37.98
CA GLU A 71 -13.51 57.20 38.33
C GLU A 71 -12.38 56.80 37.37
N ASN A 72 -12.47 57.17 36.09
CA ASN A 72 -11.52 56.77 35.06
C ASN A 72 -10.33 57.74 34.99
N TRP A 73 -10.57 59.05 35.02
CA TRP A 73 -9.53 60.07 34.84
C TRP A 73 -8.92 60.54 36.15
N PHE A 74 -9.70 60.56 37.24
CA PHE A 74 -9.33 61.33 38.42
C PHE A 74 -9.29 60.54 39.73
N SER A 75 -9.65 59.25 39.75
CA SER A 75 -9.72 58.48 40.99
C SER A 75 -8.40 58.48 41.78
N SER A 76 -7.25 58.40 41.12
CA SER A 76 -5.93 58.48 41.78
C SER A 76 -5.65 59.88 42.32
N LEU A 77 -5.89 60.93 41.54
CA LEU A 77 -5.76 62.32 41.97
C LEU A 77 -6.65 62.65 43.17
N ILE A 78 -7.92 62.25 43.11
CA ILE A 78 -8.86 62.40 44.22
C ILE A 78 -8.33 61.67 45.45
N GLY A 79 -7.76 60.47 45.28
CA GLY A 79 -7.09 59.72 46.33
C GLY A 79 -5.94 60.49 46.99
N PHE A 80 -5.14 61.21 46.20
CA PHE A 80 -4.04 62.06 46.68
C PHE A 80 -4.53 63.24 47.51
N PHE A 81 -5.57 63.95 47.06
CA PHE A 81 -6.11 65.13 47.77
C PHE A 81 -6.77 64.83 49.14
N TYR A 82 -7.18 63.58 49.39
CA TYR A 82 -7.91 63.18 50.60
C TYR A 82 -7.02 62.67 51.77
N GLU A 83 -5.75 63.04 51.80
CA GLU A 83 -4.78 62.55 52.80
C GLU A 83 -5.33 62.57 54.24
N HIS A 84 -5.25 61.40 54.92
CA HIS A 84 -5.68 61.05 56.30
C HIS A 84 -6.91 60.16 56.51
N LYS A 85 -7.46 59.47 55.50
CA LYS A 85 -8.38 58.34 55.73
C LYS A 85 -8.01 57.15 54.86
N ASN A 86 -8.31 55.93 55.31
CA ASN A 86 -8.13 54.63 54.61
C ASN A 86 -8.71 54.56 53.16
N ASN A 87 -9.28 55.65 52.65
CA ASN A 87 -9.95 55.77 51.36
C ASN A 87 -8.97 56.02 50.18
N SER A 88 -7.78 56.60 50.39
CA SER A 88 -6.82 56.87 49.30
C SER A 88 -6.32 55.59 48.63
N LEU A 89 -5.93 54.59 49.42
CA LEU A 89 -5.54 53.26 48.95
C LEU A 89 -6.66 52.57 48.16
N LYS A 90 -7.91 52.70 48.60
CA LYS A 90 -9.06 52.12 47.89
C LYS A 90 -9.24 52.75 46.50
N LEU A 91 -9.02 54.05 46.38
CA LEU A 91 -9.11 54.78 45.12
C LEU A 91 -7.95 54.42 44.16
N TYR A 92 -6.73 54.27 44.67
CA TYR A 92 -5.60 53.78 43.86
C TYR A 92 -5.82 52.35 43.37
N SER A 93 -6.32 51.45 44.23
CA SER A 93 -6.66 50.09 43.82
C SER A 93 -7.83 50.05 42.83
N LEU A 94 -8.83 50.94 42.99
CA LEU A 94 -9.96 51.05 42.07
C LEU A 94 -9.50 51.43 40.66
N SER A 95 -8.55 52.36 40.53
CA SER A 95 -8.01 52.73 39.22
C SER A 95 -7.28 51.56 38.53
N ILE A 96 -6.60 50.69 39.28
CA ILE A 96 -5.79 49.59 38.72
C ILE A 96 -6.65 48.38 38.36
N ASN A 97 -7.77 48.15 39.06
CA ASN A 97 -8.59 46.94 38.92
C ASN A 97 -9.68 47.02 37.82
N LYS A 98 -9.65 48.01 36.92
CA LYS A 98 -10.64 48.13 35.85
C LYS A 98 -10.26 47.31 34.61
N ASP A 99 -11.20 46.52 34.11
CA ASP A 99 -11.03 45.72 32.90
C ASP A 99 -10.98 46.61 31.65
N GLY A 100 -9.79 46.76 31.07
CA GLY A 100 -9.56 47.45 29.80
C GLY A 100 -9.30 48.96 29.91
N ILE A 101 -8.41 49.45 29.04
CA ILE A 101 -8.07 50.87 28.92
C ILE A 101 -9.02 51.49 27.89
N ASN A 102 -9.89 52.40 28.36
CA ASN A 102 -10.93 53.03 27.54
C ASN A 102 -10.56 54.45 27.05
N SER A 103 -9.53 55.08 27.62
CA SER A 103 -9.03 56.39 27.19
C SER A 103 -7.58 56.61 27.62
N MET A 104 -6.90 57.59 27.02
CA MET A 104 -5.54 57.98 27.41
C MET A 104 -5.49 58.56 28.84
N TYR A 105 -6.52 59.31 29.24
CA TYR A 105 -6.64 59.84 30.60
C TYR A 105 -6.87 58.73 31.63
N HIS A 106 -7.52 57.64 31.24
CA HIS A 106 -7.62 56.44 32.06
C HIS A 106 -6.24 55.79 32.27
N LEU A 107 -5.40 55.71 31.23
CA LEU A 107 -4.03 55.23 31.36
C LEU A 107 -3.18 56.15 32.26
N LEU A 108 -3.27 57.47 32.09
CA LEU A 108 -2.59 58.43 32.97
C LEU A 108 -2.96 58.23 34.44
N ASN A 109 -4.26 58.05 34.71
CA ASN A 109 -4.76 57.80 36.05
C ASN A 109 -4.24 56.47 36.63
N ILE A 110 -4.15 55.40 35.83
CA ILE A 110 -3.54 54.12 36.23
C ILE A 110 -2.05 54.30 36.56
N ILE A 111 -1.30 55.02 35.72
CA ILE A 111 0.13 55.23 35.94
C ILE A 111 0.36 56.07 37.20
N ILE A 112 -0.35 57.18 37.37
CA ILE A 112 -0.32 58.00 38.59
C ILE A 112 -0.61 57.13 39.81
N ALA A 113 -1.65 56.29 39.76
CA ALA A 113 -1.99 55.39 40.87
C ALA A 113 -0.85 54.43 41.23
N LYS A 114 -0.20 53.81 40.24
CA LYS A 114 0.92 52.89 40.45
C LYS A 114 2.13 53.58 41.09
N TYR A 115 2.47 54.80 40.63
CA TYR A 115 3.57 55.57 41.22
C TYR A 115 3.26 56.08 42.63
N LEU A 116 2.05 56.60 42.87
CA LEU A 116 1.65 57.01 44.22
C LEU A 116 1.66 55.80 45.17
N LEU A 117 1.16 54.64 44.74
CA LEU A 117 1.18 53.41 45.52
C LEU A 117 2.60 52.92 45.82
N SER A 118 3.52 53.04 44.86
CA SER A 118 4.93 52.71 45.06
C SER A 118 5.60 53.68 46.05
N PHE A 119 5.30 54.98 46.00
CA PHE A 119 5.79 55.96 46.96
C PHE A 119 5.30 55.65 48.38
N TYR A 120 4.01 55.31 48.55
CA TYR A 120 3.48 54.84 49.83
C TYR A 120 4.22 53.60 50.34
N TYR A 121 4.44 52.61 49.47
CA TYR A 121 5.13 51.38 49.81
C TYR A 121 6.59 51.62 50.23
N TYR A 122 7.35 52.41 49.47
CA TYR A 122 8.73 52.74 49.81
C TYR A 122 8.85 53.60 51.07
N LYS A 123 7.92 54.54 51.30
CA LYS A 123 7.84 55.32 52.54
C LYS A 123 7.64 54.41 53.76
N ASP A 124 6.74 53.43 53.68
CA ASP A 124 6.48 52.48 54.77
C ASP A 124 7.69 51.57 55.06
N ILE A 125 8.43 51.15 54.03
CA ILE A 125 9.69 50.42 54.17
C ILE A 125 10.76 51.27 54.84
N ILE A 126 10.97 52.51 54.37
CA ILE A 126 11.99 53.43 54.89
C ILE A 126 11.69 53.84 56.34
N MET A 127 10.42 54.05 56.70
CA MET A 127 10.01 54.41 58.06
C MET A 127 9.88 53.21 59.03
N GLY A 128 10.29 52.00 58.61
CA GLY A 128 10.31 50.82 59.47
C GLY A 128 8.92 50.28 59.88
N LYS A 129 7.84 50.73 59.23
CA LYS A 129 6.47 50.28 59.52
C LYS A 129 6.16 48.97 58.77
N LYS A 130 6.86 47.89 59.11
CA LYS A 130 6.57 46.55 58.57
C LYS A 130 5.26 46.00 59.16
N GLY A 131 4.14 46.20 58.47
CA GLY A 131 2.94 45.38 58.70
C GLY A 131 1.61 46.01 58.31
N SER A 132 1.26 46.02 57.01
CA SER A 132 -0.10 45.67 56.56
C SER A 132 -0.25 45.60 55.03
N ILE A 133 0.58 46.30 54.24
CA ILE A 133 0.36 46.43 52.78
C ILE A 133 1.04 45.32 51.95
N ALA A 134 2.20 44.81 52.38
CA ALA A 134 2.93 43.74 51.67
C ALA A 134 2.05 42.49 51.41
N LYS A 135 1.17 42.13 52.36
CA LYS A 135 0.23 41.01 52.24
C LYS A 135 -0.95 41.25 51.27
N LYS A 136 -1.22 42.50 50.88
CA LYS A 136 -2.26 42.86 49.90
C LYS A 136 -1.72 42.97 48.47
N LEU A 137 -0.41 43.25 48.32
CA LEU A 137 0.25 43.40 47.01
C LEU A 137 0.87 42.09 46.49
N GLU A 138 0.99 41.04 47.31
CA GLU A 138 1.46 39.70 46.89
C GLU A 138 0.63 39.05 45.76
N ASN A 139 -0.57 39.57 45.46
CA ASN A 139 -1.40 39.12 44.33
C ASN A 139 -1.21 39.92 43.03
N MET A 140 -0.30 40.91 42.98
CA MET A 140 0.00 41.63 41.73
C MET A 140 1.24 41.01 41.08
N SER A 141 1.07 40.30 39.97
CA SER A 141 2.20 39.69 39.24
C SER A 141 3.20 40.77 38.79
N TYR A 142 4.47 40.52 39.10
CA TYR A 142 5.61 41.42 38.89
C TYR A 142 6.05 41.61 37.42
N ASP A 143 5.27 41.14 36.45
CA ASP A 143 5.46 41.43 35.03
C ASP A 143 4.20 42.10 34.46
N HIS A 144 4.10 43.42 34.58
CA HIS A 144 3.10 44.20 33.84
C HIS A 144 3.76 44.86 32.63
N PHE A 145 3.84 44.11 31.53
CA PHE A 145 3.93 44.72 30.22
C PHE A 145 2.55 45.24 29.84
N GLU A 146 2.34 46.55 29.93
CA GLU A 146 1.15 47.18 29.38
C GLU A 146 1.42 47.56 27.92
N TYR A 147 0.67 46.93 27.02
CA TYR A 147 0.74 47.22 25.59
C TYR A 147 -0.16 48.40 25.28
N PHE A 148 0.43 49.56 25.02
CA PHE A 148 -0.27 50.73 24.50
C PHE A 148 0.06 50.86 23.01
N ASN A 149 -0.94 50.74 22.13
CA ASN A 149 -0.77 50.89 20.68
C ASN A 149 0.41 50.08 20.07
N GLY A 150 0.68 48.87 20.58
CA GLY A 150 1.76 48.01 20.10
C GLY A 150 3.17 48.33 20.62
N LEU A 151 3.33 49.36 21.45
CA LEU A 151 4.54 49.61 22.22
C LEU A 151 4.44 48.87 23.57
N LYS A 152 5.49 48.11 23.86
CA LYS A 152 5.68 47.39 25.13
C LYS A 152 6.23 48.40 26.13
N ILE A 153 5.37 49.04 26.92
CA ILE A 153 5.81 50.08 27.85
C ILE A 153 6.27 49.40 29.15
N ASN A 154 7.55 49.53 29.47
CA ASN A 154 8.11 49.15 30.75
C ASN A 154 8.06 50.37 31.67
N LEU A 155 7.41 50.25 32.84
CA LEU A 155 7.23 51.36 33.78
C LEU A 155 8.51 51.69 34.57
N HIS A 156 9.64 51.83 33.87
CA HIS A 156 10.87 52.45 34.36
C HIS A 156 11.00 53.88 33.80
N LYS A 157 11.80 54.73 34.48
CA LYS A 157 12.05 56.14 34.10
C LYS A 157 12.47 56.33 32.62
N ASP A 158 12.95 55.29 31.94
CA ASP A 158 13.57 55.38 30.62
C ASP A 158 12.57 55.49 29.43
N GLU A 159 11.26 55.48 29.65
CA GLU A 159 10.25 55.62 28.58
C GLU A 159 9.40 56.91 28.65
N ILE A 160 9.77 57.84 29.53
CA ILE A 160 9.12 59.16 29.70
C ILE A 160 9.05 59.91 28.36
N GLY A 161 10.12 59.88 27.55
CA GLY A 161 10.16 60.54 26.25
C GLY A 161 9.19 59.97 25.20
N THR A 162 8.76 58.71 25.34
CA THR A 162 7.79 58.06 24.43
C THR A 162 6.38 58.54 24.72
N ILE A 163 6.04 58.70 26.00
CA ILE A 163 4.75 59.24 26.45
C ILE A 163 4.70 60.76 26.18
N GLU A 164 5.82 61.48 26.36
CA GLU A 164 5.92 62.92 26.07
C GLU A 164 5.74 63.26 24.59
N LYS A 165 6.35 62.51 23.66
CA LYS A 165 6.12 62.65 22.21
C LYS A 165 4.66 62.42 21.79
N TYR A 166 3.91 61.66 22.58
CA TYR A 166 2.49 61.37 22.37
C TYR A 166 1.58 62.56 22.77
N PHE A 167 2.04 63.45 23.65
CA PHE A 167 1.28 64.62 24.11
C PHE A 167 1.37 65.84 23.20
N GLU A 168 2.42 65.93 22.38
CA GLU A 168 2.68 67.09 21.50
C GLU A 168 1.98 67.00 20.13
N SER A 169 1.29 65.89 19.84
CA SER A 169 0.59 65.69 18.57
C SER A 169 -0.85 66.19 18.64
N PRO A 170 -1.27 67.16 17.81
CA PRO A 170 -2.65 67.63 17.78
C PRO A 170 -3.59 66.55 17.23
N ASP A 171 -4.79 66.51 17.82
CA ASP A 171 -5.96 65.62 17.56
C ASP A 171 -6.08 65.04 16.14
N ASN A 172 -5.34 63.96 15.83
CA ASN A 172 -5.54 63.14 14.65
C ASN A 172 -5.39 61.64 15.00
N PHE A 173 -6.45 61.07 15.56
CA PHE A 173 -6.59 59.62 15.81
C PHE A 173 -6.86 58.88 14.48
N ASN A 174 -5.95 57.98 14.06
CA ASN A 174 -6.09 57.24 12.79
C ASN A 174 -6.73 55.85 12.97
N GLN A 175 -7.89 55.64 12.31
CA GLN A 175 -8.68 54.40 12.18
C GLN A 175 -7.86 53.12 11.93
N ASN A 176 -6.75 53.23 11.20
CA ASN A 176 -5.91 52.11 10.79
C ASN A 176 -5.20 51.41 11.96
N GLN A 177 -4.84 52.13 13.04
CA GLN A 177 -4.16 51.54 14.19
C GLN A 177 -5.11 50.76 15.12
N MET A 178 -6.36 51.22 15.25
CA MET A 178 -7.42 50.48 15.95
C MET A 178 -7.80 49.19 15.19
N GLU A 179 -7.78 49.22 13.87
CA GLU A 179 -8.05 48.05 13.03
C GLU A 179 -6.99 46.96 13.21
N ASP A 180 -5.71 47.33 13.32
CA ASP A 180 -4.60 46.40 13.58
C ASP A 180 -4.68 45.75 14.97
N ILE A 181 -5.06 46.51 16.01
CA ILE A 181 -5.27 45.99 17.36
C ILE A 181 -6.43 44.99 17.36
N ARG A 182 -7.54 45.33 16.68
CA ARG A 182 -8.69 44.43 16.52
C ARG A 182 -8.26 43.15 15.81
N LYS A 183 -7.53 43.23 14.69
CA LYS A 183 -7.01 42.05 13.95
C LYS A 183 -6.14 41.16 14.84
N LYS A 184 -5.20 41.72 15.61
CA LYS A 184 -4.35 40.95 16.55
C LYS A 184 -5.16 40.25 17.65
N LYS A 185 -6.21 40.89 18.17
CA LYS A 185 -7.11 40.28 19.16
C LYS A 185 -7.85 39.08 18.57
N LEU A 186 -8.34 39.20 17.34
CA LEU A 186 -9.05 38.11 16.65
C LEU A 186 -8.12 36.93 16.35
N ILE A 187 -6.87 37.18 15.93
CA ILE A 187 -5.86 36.12 15.74
C ILE A 187 -5.62 35.36 17.06
N LYS A 188 -5.46 36.09 18.18
CA LYS A 188 -5.30 35.45 19.51
C LYS A 188 -6.51 34.61 19.90
N LEU A 189 -7.72 35.08 19.63
CA LEU A 189 -8.95 34.32 19.87
C LEU A 189 -9.00 33.04 19.01
N ASN A 190 -8.64 33.13 17.73
CA ASN A 190 -8.56 31.97 16.85
C ASN A 190 -7.56 30.93 17.39
N ASN A 191 -6.35 31.38 17.75
CA ASN A 191 -5.32 30.48 18.28
C ASN A 191 -5.75 29.85 19.62
N LEU A 192 -6.47 30.60 20.47
CA LEU A 192 -7.05 30.05 21.70
C LEU A 192 -8.08 28.97 21.41
N GLY A 193 -8.94 29.18 20.40
CA GLY A 193 -9.88 28.17 19.92
C GLY A 193 -9.17 26.89 19.49
N TYR A 194 -8.07 27.04 18.73
CA TYR A 194 -7.22 25.92 18.30
C TYR A 194 -6.61 25.16 19.48
N CYS A 195 -6.12 25.87 20.49
CA CYS A 195 -5.62 25.24 21.72
C CYS A 195 -6.70 24.43 22.44
N PHE A 196 -7.93 24.93 22.53
CA PHE A 196 -9.05 24.18 23.12
C PHE A 196 -9.46 22.98 22.27
N GLN A 197 -9.47 23.09 20.95
CA GLN A 197 -9.86 21.98 20.07
C GLN A 197 -8.90 20.79 20.16
N PHE A 198 -7.59 21.05 20.25
CA PHE A 198 -6.56 20.01 20.24
C PHE A 198 -5.92 19.74 21.62
N GLY A 199 -6.33 20.46 22.66
CA GLY A 199 -5.80 20.29 24.01
C GLY A 199 -4.35 20.76 24.18
N ILE A 200 -3.91 21.76 23.42
CA ILE A 200 -2.53 22.26 23.46
C ILE A 200 -2.40 23.30 24.57
N GLY A 201 -1.72 22.95 25.66
CA GLY A 201 -1.55 23.83 26.84
C GLY A 201 -2.85 24.16 27.60
N LYS A 202 -3.97 23.57 27.19
CA LYS A 202 -5.31 23.67 27.80
C LYS A 202 -5.99 22.30 27.72
N SER A 203 -6.97 22.06 28.58
CA SER A 203 -7.85 20.89 28.45
C SER A 203 -8.61 20.96 27.13
N LYS A 204 -8.75 19.82 26.42
CA LYS A 204 -9.57 19.75 25.21
C LYS A 204 -11.03 20.12 25.56
N ASP A 205 -11.60 21.08 24.83
CA ASP A 205 -12.96 21.60 25.04
C ASP A 205 -13.54 22.14 23.72
N GLU A 206 -14.42 21.36 23.09
CA GLU A 206 -14.94 21.67 21.77
C GLU A 206 -15.94 22.84 21.77
N PHE A 207 -16.67 23.04 22.87
CA PHE A 207 -17.60 24.16 23.00
C PHE A 207 -16.86 25.49 23.18
N LYS A 208 -15.80 25.53 23.99
CA LYS A 208 -14.95 26.73 24.12
C LYS A 208 -14.18 27.02 22.85
N ALA A 209 -13.74 25.98 22.13
CA ALA A 209 -13.11 26.14 20.82
C ALA A 209 -14.07 26.83 19.84
N LEU A 210 -15.29 26.31 19.72
CA LEU A 210 -16.34 26.87 18.89
C LEU A 210 -16.66 28.33 19.27
N GLU A 211 -16.82 28.63 20.56
CA GLU A 211 -17.08 29.99 21.03
C GLU A 211 -15.97 30.97 20.63
N CYS A 212 -14.71 30.56 20.75
CA CYS A 212 -13.56 31.36 20.33
C CYS A 212 -13.55 31.60 18.82
N TYR A 213 -13.81 30.56 18.02
CA TYR A 213 -13.87 30.66 16.57
C TYR A 213 -15.04 31.53 16.10
N LEU A 214 -16.23 31.38 16.69
CA LEU A 214 -17.40 32.24 16.41
C LEU A 214 -17.07 33.71 16.61
N LYS A 215 -16.61 34.08 17.82
CA LYS A 215 -16.26 35.47 18.14
C LYS A 215 -15.18 36.04 17.22
N SER A 216 -14.22 35.22 16.83
CA SER A 216 -13.14 35.64 15.93
C SER A 216 -13.59 35.78 14.47
N ALA A 217 -14.40 34.84 13.98
CA ALA A 217 -14.97 34.82 12.64
C ALA A 217 -15.95 35.98 12.41
N GLU A 218 -16.82 36.26 13.40
CA GLU A 218 -17.71 37.44 13.41
C GLU A 218 -16.93 38.76 13.34
N GLY A 219 -15.73 38.78 13.92
CA GLY A 219 -14.82 39.91 13.84
C GLY A 219 -14.12 40.07 12.48
N GLY A 220 -14.30 39.15 11.53
CA GLY A 220 -13.69 39.20 10.19
C GLY A 220 -12.34 38.49 10.09
N ASN A 221 -12.01 37.56 10.99
CA ASN A 221 -10.79 36.75 10.87
C ASN A 221 -11.02 35.55 9.94
N SER A 222 -10.40 35.56 8.76
CA SER A 222 -10.54 34.52 7.73
C SER A 222 -10.12 33.12 8.22
N SER A 223 -9.06 33.01 9.01
CA SER A 223 -8.61 31.72 9.55
C SER A 223 -9.59 31.16 10.58
N ALA A 224 -10.25 32.02 11.36
CA ALA A 224 -11.34 31.62 12.26
C ALA A 224 -12.60 31.24 11.49
N GLN A 225 -12.93 31.93 10.40
CA GLN A 225 -14.01 31.52 9.51
C GLN A 225 -13.73 30.12 8.94
N ASN A 226 -12.50 29.84 8.50
CA ASN A 226 -12.09 28.50 8.08
C ASN A 226 -12.24 27.46 9.19
N ASN A 227 -11.72 27.73 10.39
CA ASN A 227 -11.80 26.80 11.52
C ASN A 227 -13.26 26.57 11.96
N LEU A 228 -14.10 27.61 11.89
CA LEU A 228 -15.53 27.49 12.14
C LEU A 228 -16.23 26.64 11.07
N GLY A 229 -15.86 26.81 9.80
CA GLY A 229 -16.32 25.94 8.71
C GLY A 229 -15.96 24.47 8.98
N TYR A 230 -14.75 24.21 9.49
CA TYR A 230 -14.31 22.88 9.89
C TYR A 230 -15.12 22.31 11.06
N CYS A 231 -15.48 23.14 12.04
CA CYS A 231 -16.39 22.76 13.12
C CYS A 231 -17.77 22.35 12.59
N TYR A 232 -18.35 23.11 11.67
CA TYR A 232 -19.64 22.77 11.05
C TYR A 232 -19.57 21.52 10.16
N GLN A 233 -18.49 21.33 9.40
CA GLN A 233 -18.32 20.13 8.55
C GLN A 233 -18.24 18.84 9.38
N ASN A 234 -17.58 18.89 10.54
CA ASN A 234 -17.30 17.70 11.37
C ASN A 234 -18.17 17.59 12.63
N GLY A 235 -19.00 18.59 12.92
CA GLY A 235 -19.85 18.61 14.12
C GLY A 235 -19.09 18.82 15.43
N ILE A 236 -18.03 19.65 15.44
CA ILE A 236 -17.18 19.88 16.62
C ILE A 236 -17.80 20.98 17.48
N GLY A 237 -18.33 20.61 18.64
CA GLY A 237 -19.03 21.53 19.55
C GLY A 237 -20.37 22.07 19.04
N ILE A 238 -20.78 21.71 17.81
CA ILE A 238 -22.03 22.13 17.16
C ILE A 238 -22.60 21.01 16.29
N THR A 239 -23.89 21.06 15.96
CA THR A 239 -24.47 20.13 14.99
C THR A 239 -23.82 20.31 13.61
N LYS A 240 -23.52 19.19 12.95
CA LYS A 240 -22.96 19.16 11.60
C LYS A 240 -23.88 19.88 10.60
N ASP A 241 -23.31 20.77 9.79
CA ASP A 241 -24.01 21.54 8.75
C ASP A 241 -23.04 21.85 7.60
N GLU A 242 -23.12 21.05 6.52
CA GLU A 242 -22.20 21.17 5.39
C GLU A 242 -22.43 22.43 4.55
N ASN A 243 -23.67 22.94 4.48
CA ASN A 243 -23.97 24.17 3.75
C ASN A 243 -23.34 25.37 4.44
N LYS A 244 -23.46 25.47 5.77
CA LYS A 244 -22.76 26.52 6.54
C LYS A 244 -21.24 26.38 6.47
N ALA A 245 -20.72 25.16 6.49
CA ALA A 245 -19.30 24.92 6.31
C ALA A 245 -18.82 25.48 4.97
N PHE A 246 -19.52 25.15 3.88
CA PHE A 246 -19.22 25.65 2.54
C PHE A 246 -19.26 27.18 2.47
N GLU A 247 -20.29 27.82 3.01
CA GLU A 247 -20.41 29.29 3.05
C GLU A 247 -19.24 29.95 3.77
N LEU A 248 -18.82 29.40 4.92
CA LEU A 248 -17.70 29.91 5.71
C LEU A 248 -16.35 29.71 5.00
N TYR A 249 -16.13 28.55 4.39
CA TYR A 249 -14.93 28.32 3.57
C TYR A 249 -14.91 29.24 2.36
N LEU A 250 -16.03 29.44 1.67
CA LEU A 250 -16.14 30.34 0.54
C LEU A 250 -15.79 31.78 0.94
N LYS A 251 -16.33 32.25 2.07
CA LYS A 251 -16.03 33.58 2.60
C LYS A 251 -14.53 33.72 2.90
N ALA A 252 -13.96 32.82 3.68
CA ALA A 252 -12.55 32.85 4.06
C ALA A 252 -11.61 32.72 2.85
N ALA A 253 -11.96 31.87 1.88
CA ALA A 253 -11.18 31.67 0.66
C ALA A 253 -11.14 32.92 -0.22
N ASN A 254 -12.26 33.66 -0.29
CA ASN A 254 -12.35 34.94 -0.99
C ASN A 254 -11.56 36.05 -0.28
N GLU A 255 -11.40 35.96 1.05
CA GLU A 255 -10.50 36.82 1.85
C GLU A 255 -9.02 36.42 1.71
N GLY A 256 -8.70 35.36 0.96
CA GLY A 256 -7.33 34.93 0.66
C GLY A 256 -6.75 33.88 1.61
N ASP A 257 -7.55 33.30 2.51
CA ASP A 257 -7.08 32.26 3.42
C ASP A 257 -6.73 30.97 2.65
N LEU A 258 -5.48 30.54 2.77
CA LEU A 258 -4.93 29.42 2.00
C LEU A 258 -5.55 28.08 2.38
N TYR A 259 -5.87 27.90 3.66
CA TYR A 259 -6.50 26.68 4.17
C TYR A 259 -7.95 26.63 3.73
N ALA A 260 -8.66 27.75 3.77
CA ALA A 260 -10.02 27.85 3.26
C ALA A 260 -10.10 27.61 1.75
N GLN A 261 -9.14 28.13 0.97
CA GLN A 261 -9.06 27.84 -0.47
C GLN A 261 -8.89 26.34 -0.72
N TYR A 262 -8.04 25.66 0.04
CA TYR A 262 -7.90 24.21 -0.05
C TYR A 262 -9.19 23.46 0.35
N ASN A 263 -9.76 23.80 1.50
CA ASN A 263 -11.00 23.17 2.01
C ASN A 263 -12.19 23.40 1.08
N LEU A 264 -12.27 24.56 0.43
CA LEU A 264 -13.28 24.83 -0.59
C LEU A 264 -13.05 24.01 -1.86
N GLY A 265 -11.79 23.76 -2.22
CA GLY A 265 -11.43 22.78 -3.25
C GLY A 265 -11.96 21.39 -2.90
N ASP A 266 -11.74 20.93 -1.67
CA ASP A 266 -12.25 19.65 -1.15
C ASP A 266 -13.79 19.61 -1.18
N CYS A 267 -14.45 20.73 -0.88
CA CYS A 267 -15.90 20.83 -0.96
C CYS A 267 -16.42 20.63 -2.38
N TYR A 268 -15.81 21.28 -3.37
CA TYR A 268 -16.18 21.08 -4.77
C TYR A 268 -15.81 19.69 -5.29
N GLN A 269 -14.68 19.11 -4.88
CA GLN A 269 -14.28 17.76 -5.30
C GLN A 269 -15.28 16.70 -4.81
N ASN A 270 -15.77 16.84 -3.58
CA ASN A 270 -16.58 15.82 -2.92
C ASN A 270 -18.08 16.15 -2.83
N GLY A 271 -18.49 17.36 -3.24
CA GLY A 271 -19.87 17.83 -3.13
C GLY A 271 -20.32 18.13 -1.69
N ILE A 272 -19.43 18.69 -0.87
CA ILE A 272 -19.73 19.01 0.54
C ILE A 272 -20.39 20.40 0.58
N GLY A 273 -21.67 20.46 0.94
CA GLY A 273 -22.44 21.71 0.99
C GLY A 273 -22.65 22.38 -0.38
N THR A 274 -22.29 21.70 -1.47
CA THR A 274 -22.38 22.17 -2.86
C THR A 274 -22.44 20.98 -3.81
N ASN A 275 -22.67 21.22 -5.11
CA ASN A 275 -22.55 20.17 -6.12
C ASN A 275 -21.08 19.90 -6.46
N LYS A 276 -20.78 18.63 -6.75
CA LYS A 276 -19.43 18.23 -7.19
C LYS A 276 -19.03 18.96 -8.48
N ASP A 277 -17.85 19.55 -8.50
CA ASP A 277 -17.28 20.30 -9.62
C ASP A 277 -15.73 20.26 -9.58
N ASP A 278 -15.13 19.29 -10.26
CA ASP A 278 -13.67 19.09 -10.27
C ASP A 278 -12.91 20.26 -10.91
N LYS A 279 -13.55 21.03 -11.82
CA LYS A 279 -12.92 22.22 -12.43
C LYS A 279 -12.80 23.35 -11.42
N LYS A 280 -13.87 23.63 -10.67
CA LYS A 280 -13.81 24.60 -9.57
C LYS A 280 -12.88 24.15 -8.46
N ALA A 281 -12.87 22.86 -8.13
CA ALA A 281 -11.91 22.32 -7.16
C ALA A 281 -10.47 22.63 -7.58
N LEU A 282 -10.12 22.34 -8.83
CA LEU A 282 -8.81 22.65 -9.41
C LEU A 282 -8.47 24.15 -9.31
N GLU A 283 -9.40 25.05 -9.63
CA GLU A 283 -9.18 26.51 -9.51
C GLU A 283 -8.79 26.92 -8.09
N TYR A 284 -9.47 26.39 -7.06
CA TYR A 284 -9.20 26.73 -5.67
C TYR A 284 -7.92 26.06 -5.14
N TYR A 285 -7.61 24.83 -5.56
CA TYR A 285 -6.31 24.22 -5.26
C TYR A 285 -5.15 25.01 -5.89
N ILE A 286 -5.31 25.54 -7.11
CA ILE A 286 -4.31 26.43 -7.73
C ILE A 286 -4.08 27.69 -6.87
N LYS A 287 -5.15 28.32 -6.37
CA LYS A 287 -5.03 29.49 -5.50
C LYS A 287 -4.26 29.16 -4.21
N SER A 288 -4.64 28.09 -3.53
CA SER A 288 -3.99 27.66 -2.29
C SER A 288 -2.52 27.25 -2.50
N ALA A 289 -2.23 26.48 -3.56
CA ALA A 289 -0.89 26.02 -3.88
C ALA A 289 0.08 27.15 -4.27
N LYS A 290 -0.44 28.22 -4.91
CA LYS A 290 0.33 29.44 -5.19
C LYS A 290 0.73 30.18 -3.92
N GLY A 291 -0.03 30.07 -2.84
CA GLY A 291 0.36 30.52 -1.50
C GLY A 291 1.25 29.53 -0.74
N GLU A 292 1.89 28.60 -1.44
CA GLU A 292 2.85 27.63 -0.90
C GLU A 292 2.27 26.57 0.05
N TYR A 293 0.95 26.36 0.06
CA TYR A 293 0.36 25.30 0.86
C TYR A 293 0.68 23.91 0.28
N SER A 294 1.51 23.15 1.00
CA SER A 294 2.13 21.92 0.49
C SER A 294 1.13 20.77 0.24
N LEU A 295 -0.01 20.73 0.95
CA LEU A 295 -1.09 19.78 0.65
C LEU A 295 -1.77 20.12 -0.67
N ALA A 296 -2.11 21.40 -0.91
CA ALA A 296 -2.67 21.84 -2.19
C ALA A 296 -1.71 21.56 -3.36
N GLN A 297 -0.41 21.80 -3.18
CA GLN A 297 0.61 21.49 -4.19
C GLN A 297 0.64 19.97 -4.50
N ASN A 298 0.59 19.11 -3.47
CA ASN A 298 0.49 17.67 -3.68
C ASN A 298 -0.81 17.28 -4.42
N THR A 299 -1.95 17.85 -4.02
CA THR A 299 -3.24 17.61 -4.67
C THR A 299 -3.22 18.03 -6.14
N LEU A 300 -2.60 19.16 -6.48
CA LEU A 300 -2.41 19.56 -7.89
C LEU A 300 -1.56 18.55 -8.65
N GLY A 301 -0.52 18.00 -8.02
CA GLY A 301 0.25 16.89 -8.58
C GLY A 301 -0.65 15.73 -9.02
N ILE A 302 -1.56 15.32 -8.13
CA ILE A 302 -2.54 14.25 -8.39
C ILE A 302 -3.51 14.65 -9.50
N TYR A 303 -4.07 15.86 -9.47
CA TYR A 303 -5.02 16.35 -10.47
C TYR A 303 -4.44 16.32 -11.87
N TYR A 304 -3.21 16.82 -12.05
CA TYR A 304 -2.54 16.77 -13.36
C TYR A 304 -2.09 15.35 -13.74
N GLN A 305 -1.70 14.52 -12.77
CA GLN A 305 -1.30 13.13 -13.04
C GLN A 305 -2.44 12.29 -13.61
N TYR A 306 -3.65 12.47 -13.10
CA TYR A 306 -4.83 11.70 -13.48
C TYR A 306 -5.81 12.45 -14.40
N GLY A 307 -5.57 13.72 -14.70
CA GLY A 307 -6.47 14.54 -15.54
C GLY A 307 -7.83 14.80 -14.86
N ILE A 308 -7.82 15.13 -13.56
CA ILE A 308 -9.04 15.44 -12.80
C ILE A 308 -9.35 16.92 -13.00
N GLY A 309 -10.51 17.26 -13.56
CA GLY A 309 -10.89 18.65 -13.85
C GLY A 309 -10.05 19.35 -14.94
N THR A 310 -9.08 18.66 -15.54
CA THR A 310 -8.17 19.15 -16.60
C THR A 310 -7.64 17.97 -17.43
N GLU A 311 -6.96 18.23 -18.54
CA GLU A 311 -6.22 17.19 -19.25
C GLU A 311 -5.02 16.66 -18.42
N LYS A 312 -4.65 15.40 -18.65
CA LYS A 312 -3.47 14.76 -18.02
C LYS A 312 -2.19 15.48 -18.46
N ASP A 313 -1.38 15.90 -17.50
CA ASP A 313 -0.12 16.62 -17.71
C ASP A 313 0.93 16.17 -16.67
N LEU A 314 1.83 15.25 -17.07
CA LEU A 314 2.84 14.73 -16.14
C LEU A 314 3.91 15.75 -15.79
N GLU A 315 4.23 16.69 -16.67
CA GLU A 315 5.25 17.71 -16.39
C GLU A 315 4.76 18.68 -15.30
N ARG A 316 3.51 19.14 -15.39
CA ARG A 316 2.90 19.96 -14.33
C ARG A 316 2.70 19.17 -13.04
N SER A 317 2.34 17.90 -13.13
CA SER A 317 2.28 17.00 -11.97
C SER A 317 3.63 16.96 -11.23
N ILE A 318 4.72 16.69 -11.95
CA ILE A 318 6.08 16.66 -11.39
C ILE A 318 6.46 18.04 -10.83
N TYR A 319 6.14 19.13 -11.51
CA TYR A 319 6.39 20.49 -11.02
C TYR A 319 5.75 20.72 -9.65
N TRP A 320 4.48 20.40 -9.50
CA TRP A 320 3.76 20.60 -8.23
C TRP A 320 4.19 19.62 -7.14
N TYR A 321 4.46 18.36 -7.47
CA TYR A 321 5.06 17.43 -6.51
C TYR A 321 6.44 17.88 -6.04
N LYS A 322 7.30 18.42 -6.93
CA LYS A 322 8.61 18.98 -6.52
C LYS A 322 8.43 20.12 -5.53
N LYS A 323 7.53 21.07 -5.81
CA LYS A 323 7.22 22.18 -4.91
C LYS A 323 6.72 21.69 -3.54
N ALA A 324 5.77 20.76 -3.54
CA ALA A 324 5.28 20.15 -2.30
C ALA A 324 6.40 19.43 -1.53
N ALA A 325 7.25 18.68 -2.23
CA ALA A 325 8.36 17.93 -1.66
C ALA A 325 9.46 18.82 -1.08
N GLU A 326 9.75 19.97 -1.71
CA GLU A 326 10.64 21.04 -1.21
C GLU A 326 10.08 21.62 0.08
N ASN A 327 8.76 21.78 0.18
CA ASN A 327 8.04 22.19 1.38
C ASN A 327 7.79 21.05 2.39
N GLY A 328 8.55 19.94 2.29
CA GLY A 328 8.53 18.85 3.25
C GLY A 328 7.37 17.85 3.12
N ASN A 329 6.50 17.95 2.11
CA ASN A 329 5.39 17.02 1.94
C ASN A 329 5.88 15.59 1.62
N LYS A 330 5.78 14.68 2.60
CA LYS A 330 6.21 13.28 2.48
C LYS A 330 5.44 12.47 1.44
N VAL A 331 4.15 12.78 1.22
CA VAL A 331 3.32 12.11 0.20
C VAL A 331 3.76 12.51 -1.20
N ALA A 332 4.04 13.81 -1.42
CA ALA A 332 4.58 14.30 -2.68
C ALA A 332 5.98 13.73 -2.98
N GLN A 333 6.84 13.63 -1.95
CA GLN A 333 8.14 12.95 -2.06
C GLN A 333 7.97 11.48 -2.46
N TYR A 334 6.98 10.76 -1.94
CA TYR A 334 6.69 9.40 -2.38
C TYR A 334 6.16 9.35 -3.83
N ASN A 335 5.18 10.17 -4.16
CA ASN A 335 4.53 10.19 -5.48
C ASN A 335 5.51 10.52 -6.60
N ILE A 336 6.40 11.50 -6.39
CA ILE A 336 7.43 11.81 -7.39
C ILE A 336 8.48 10.69 -7.51
N GLY A 337 8.77 9.97 -6.43
CA GLY A 337 9.61 8.78 -6.46
C GLY A 337 9.05 7.72 -7.40
N LYS A 338 7.73 7.45 -7.31
CA LYS A 338 7.03 6.51 -8.19
C LYS A 338 7.11 6.88 -9.66
N ILE A 339 6.92 8.16 -9.98
CA ILE A 339 7.01 8.65 -11.35
C ILE A 339 8.39 8.35 -11.94
N TYR A 340 9.47 8.61 -11.18
CA TYR A 340 10.83 8.34 -11.66
C TYR A 340 11.19 6.85 -11.77
N VAL A 341 10.54 5.96 -11.01
CA VAL A 341 10.73 4.50 -11.17
C VAL A 341 10.06 4.00 -12.45
N ASN A 342 8.84 4.45 -12.73
CA ASN A 342 8.05 3.94 -13.84
C ASN A 342 8.51 4.48 -15.20
N GLY A 343 8.84 5.77 -15.28
CA GLY A 343 9.14 6.46 -16.55
C GLY A 343 7.95 6.39 -17.52
N GLU A 344 7.07 7.39 -17.50
CA GLU A 344 5.82 7.40 -18.29
C GLU A 344 5.71 8.64 -19.19
N ASN A 345 5.07 8.49 -20.36
CA ASN A 345 4.71 9.56 -21.31
C ASN A 345 5.80 10.61 -21.57
N GLY A 346 7.02 10.17 -21.92
CA GLY A 346 8.14 11.05 -22.25
C GLY A 346 9.02 11.47 -21.08
N ILE A 347 8.66 11.10 -19.84
CA ILE A 347 9.54 11.27 -18.67
C ILE A 347 10.48 10.07 -18.58
N GLU A 348 11.79 10.34 -18.66
CA GLU A 348 12.81 9.31 -18.50
C GLU A 348 12.82 8.74 -17.07
N LYS A 349 12.98 7.41 -17.00
CA LYS A 349 13.22 6.69 -15.75
C LYS A 349 14.52 7.17 -15.10
N ASP A 350 14.47 7.50 -13.82
CA ASP A 350 15.64 7.94 -13.04
C ASP A 350 15.62 7.30 -11.64
N GLU A 351 16.19 6.11 -11.56
CA GLU A 351 16.22 5.33 -10.32
C GLU A 351 16.96 6.04 -9.18
N ASN A 352 17.98 6.85 -9.50
CA ASN A 352 18.74 7.60 -8.50
C ASN A 352 17.89 8.71 -7.87
N LYS A 353 17.08 9.41 -8.67
CA LYS A 353 16.10 10.37 -8.14
C LYS A 353 15.01 9.67 -7.35
N ALA A 354 14.45 8.57 -7.86
CA ALA A 354 13.45 7.80 -7.14
C ALA A 354 13.93 7.40 -5.74
N PHE A 355 15.11 6.79 -5.65
CA PHE A 355 15.73 6.39 -4.39
C PHE A 355 15.90 7.56 -3.42
N LYS A 356 16.38 8.71 -3.90
CA LYS A 356 16.54 9.92 -3.07
C LYS A 356 15.20 10.42 -2.50
N TYR A 357 14.15 10.42 -3.31
CA TYR A 357 12.83 10.88 -2.88
C TYR A 357 12.14 9.90 -1.92
N TYR A 358 12.21 8.60 -2.19
CA TYR A 358 11.75 7.58 -1.24
C TYR A 358 12.49 7.65 0.08
N LYS A 359 13.81 7.86 0.06
CA LYS A 359 14.59 8.06 1.29
C LYS A 359 14.09 9.26 2.09
N LYS A 360 13.93 10.43 1.45
CA LYS A 360 13.40 11.64 2.12
C LYS A 360 12.01 11.40 2.75
N SER A 361 11.12 10.71 2.05
CA SER A 361 9.77 10.40 2.54
C SER A 361 9.79 9.37 3.68
N SER A 362 10.66 8.35 3.56
CA SER A 362 10.89 7.32 4.58
C SER A 362 11.49 7.91 5.87
N ASP A 363 12.38 8.89 5.77
CA ASP A 363 12.97 9.60 6.92
C ASP A 363 11.88 10.39 7.71
N GLN A 364 10.72 10.65 7.10
CA GLN A 364 9.51 11.22 7.74
C GLN A 364 8.47 10.15 8.15
N GLU A 365 8.91 8.90 8.24
CA GLU A 365 8.11 7.74 8.61
C GLU A 365 6.87 7.50 7.74
N TYR A 366 6.92 7.89 6.46
CA TYR A 366 5.86 7.55 5.51
C TYR A 366 5.95 6.06 5.14
N LEU A 367 4.90 5.30 5.48
CA LEU A 367 4.92 3.84 5.46
C LEU A 367 5.22 3.26 4.06
N ASP A 368 4.53 3.75 3.04
CA ASP A 368 4.72 3.26 1.67
C ASP A 368 6.14 3.58 1.17
N ALA A 369 6.71 4.72 1.54
CA ALA A 369 8.09 5.05 1.20
C ALA A 369 9.11 4.20 1.95
N GLN A 370 8.84 3.81 3.20
CA GLN A 370 9.68 2.84 3.92
C GLN A 370 9.69 1.49 3.20
N PHE A 371 8.52 1.02 2.76
CA PHE A 371 8.40 -0.19 1.95
C PHE A 371 9.16 -0.07 0.62
N GLU A 372 8.93 0.98 -0.16
CA GLU A 372 9.59 1.18 -1.46
C GLU A 372 11.10 1.34 -1.32
N LEU A 373 11.59 2.03 -0.27
CA LEU A 373 13.01 2.13 0.02
C LEU A 373 13.59 0.74 0.35
N GLY A 374 12.84 -0.10 1.08
CA GLY A 374 13.19 -1.48 1.36
C GLY A 374 13.31 -2.31 0.07
N TYR A 375 12.40 -2.10 -0.88
CA TYR A 375 12.43 -2.70 -2.21
C TYR A 375 13.61 -2.21 -3.03
N CYS A 376 13.90 -0.91 -3.05
CA CYS A 376 15.08 -0.36 -3.72
C CYS A 376 16.38 -1.02 -3.23
N TYR A 377 16.53 -1.23 -1.92
CA TYR A 377 17.68 -1.96 -1.37
C TYR A 377 17.67 -3.46 -1.70
N ASP A 378 16.50 -4.08 -1.85
CA ASP A 378 16.37 -5.49 -2.17
C ASP A 378 16.89 -5.79 -3.59
N VAL A 379 16.44 -5.01 -4.57
CA VAL A 379 16.72 -5.23 -5.99
C VAL A 379 17.84 -4.35 -6.55
N GLY A 380 18.26 -3.30 -5.83
CA GLY A 380 19.32 -2.38 -6.26
C GLY A 380 18.86 -1.23 -7.14
N ILE A 381 17.63 -0.73 -6.96
CA ILE A 381 17.11 0.44 -7.71
C ILE A 381 17.72 1.71 -7.13
N GLY A 382 18.51 2.43 -7.93
CA GLY A 382 19.14 3.71 -7.53
C GLY A 382 20.14 3.60 -6.38
N THR A 383 20.54 2.37 -6.02
CA THR A 383 21.47 2.07 -4.93
C THR A 383 22.09 0.67 -5.12
N LYS A 384 23.12 0.34 -4.35
CA LYS A 384 23.64 -1.03 -4.33
C LYS A 384 22.70 -1.94 -3.53
N ILE A 385 22.56 -3.20 -3.97
CA ILE A 385 21.79 -4.22 -3.23
C ILE A 385 22.28 -4.27 -1.77
N ASN A 386 21.35 -4.15 -0.83
CA ASN A 386 21.59 -4.25 0.60
C ASN A 386 20.44 -4.99 1.28
N LYS A 387 20.55 -6.32 1.35
CA LYS A 387 19.51 -7.18 1.92
C LYS A 387 19.24 -6.92 3.42
N ILE A 388 20.24 -6.44 4.18
CA ILE A 388 20.06 -6.16 5.61
C ILE A 388 19.12 -4.96 5.79
N LYS A 389 19.42 -3.84 5.12
CA LYS A 389 18.57 -2.65 5.15
C LYS A 389 17.17 -2.91 4.59
N SER A 390 17.09 -3.71 3.52
CA SER A 390 15.80 -4.14 2.95
C SER A 390 14.93 -4.85 4.00
N ILE A 391 15.48 -5.84 4.71
CA ILE A 391 14.76 -6.57 5.77
C ILE A 391 14.35 -5.64 6.91
N GLU A 392 15.24 -4.73 7.34
CA GLU A 392 14.92 -3.75 8.41
C GLU A 392 13.71 -2.89 8.04
N LEU A 393 13.71 -2.32 6.83
CA LEU A 393 12.62 -1.47 6.33
C LEU A 393 11.33 -2.26 6.10
N TYR A 394 11.41 -3.45 5.51
CA TYR A 394 10.24 -4.32 5.37
C TYR A 394 9.67 -4.71 6.74
N LYS A 395 10.49 -4.97 7.77
CA LYS A 395 9.99 -5.27 9.12
C LYS A 395 9.23 -4.10 9.73
N ILE A 396 9.67 -2.87 9.51
CA ILE A 396 8.94 -1.67 9.97
C ILE A 396 7.56 -1.63 9.32
N ALA A 397 7.50 -1.79 7.99
CA ALA A 397 6.24 -1.77 7.25
C ALA A 397 5.32 -2.94 7.61
N ALA A 398 5.88 -4.15 7.73
CA ALA A 398 5.15 -5.37 8.03
C ALA A 398 4.54 -5.39 9.43
N LYS A 399 5.19 -4.76 10.42
CA LYS A 399 4.65 -4.57 11.78
C LYS A 399 3.44 -3.63 11.81
N LYS A 400 3.30 -2.74 10.82
CA LYS A 400 2.13 -1.87 10.61
C LYS A 400 1.16 -2.50 9.59
N GLU A 401 1.15 -3.83 9.50
CA GLU A 401 0.22 -4.62 8.68
C GLU A 401 0.30 -4.38 7.16
N HIS A 402 1.42 -3.84 6.66
CA HIS A 402 1.64 -3.69 5.23
C HIS A 402 1.80 -5.07 4.55
N LYS A 403 0.73 -5.58 3.95
CA LYS A 403 0.64 -6.96 3.41
C LYS A 403 1.72 -7.33 2.39
N ILE A 404 2.12 -6.39 1.53
CA ILE A 404 3.18 -6.65 0.52
C ILE A 404 4.55 -6.74 1.21
N ALA A 405 4.76 -5.99 2.30
CA ALA A 405 6.02 -6.07 3.06
C ALA A 405 6.11 -7.41 3.81
N GLN A 406 5.00 -7.87 4.40
CA GLN A 406 4.89 -9.20 5.00
C GLN A 406 5.17 -10.30 3.98
N TYR A 407 4.54 -10.24 2.79
CA TYR A 407 4.80 -11.19 1.71
C TYR A 407 6.28 -11.19 1.27
N ASN A 408 6.88 -10.01 1.07
CA ASN A 408 8.28 -9.89 0.69
C ASN A 408 9.23 -10.42 1.76
N LEU A 409 8.95 -10.22 3.05
CA LEU A 409 9.69 -10.87 4.14
C LEU A 409 9.60 -12.38 4.04
N GLY A 410 8.40 -12.93 3.78
CA GLY A 410 8.20 -14.36 3.56
C GLY A 410 9.12 -14.90 2.46
N ASN A 411 9.19 -14.21 1.31
CA ASN A 411 10.08 -14.57 0.20
C ASN A 411 11.56 -14.51 0.59
N VAL A 412 11.97 -13.46 1.28
CA VAL A 412 13.37 -13.28 1.72
C VAL A 412 13.79 -14.39 2.69
N TYR A 413 12.93 -14.74 3.65
CA TYR A 413 13.21 -15.82 4.61
C TYR A 413 13.19 -17.20 3.96
N ARG A 414 12.29 -17.46 3.02
CA ARG A 414 12.27 -18.70 2.23
C ARG A 414 13.60 -18.90 1.49
N ASN A 415 14.08 -17.87 0.81
CA ASN A 415 15.34 -17.91 0.05
C ASN A 415 16.58 -18.10 0.94
N ARG A 416 16.49 -17.77 2.23
CA ARG A 416 17.55 -18.01 3.23
C ARG A 416 17.38 -19.33 3.97
N PHE A 417 16.50 -20.22 3.49
CA PHE A 417 16.15 -21.49 4.12
C PHE A 417 15.65 -21.35 5.57
N ASN A 418 15.14 -20.17 5.96
CA ASN A 418 14.47 -19.97 7.23
C ASN A 418 12.96 -20.14 7.04
N GLN A 419 12.54 -21.40 6.91
CA GLN A 419 11.17 -21.75 6.55
C GLN A 419 10.16 -21.32 7.62
N LYS A 420 10.50 -21.39 8.92
CA LYS A 420 9.61 -20.98 10.02
C LYS A 420 9.22 -19.50 9.95
N GLU A 421 10.21 -18.62 9.76
CA GLU A 421 9.94 -17.20 9.57
C GLU A 421 9.18 -16.93 8.26
N ALA A 422 9.51 -17.67 7.19
CA ALA A 422 8.80 -17.52 5.92
C ALA A 422 7.30 -17.78 6.08
N ILE A 423 6.94 -18.90 6.73
CA ILE A 423 5.55 -19.25 7.03
C ILE A 423 4.90 -18.19 7.90
N TYR A 424 5.55 -17.76 8.99
CA TYR A 424 5.00 -16.72 9.87
C TYR A 424 4.59 -15.46 9.09
N TRP A 425 5.48 -14.96 8.22
CA TRP A 425 5.20 -13.76 7.43
C TRP A 425 4.20 -14.00 6.30
N TYR A 426 4.20 -15.17 5.66
CA TYR A 426 3.16 -15.53 4.70
C TYR A 426 1.78 -15.64 5.35
N THR A 427 1.68 -16.25 6.54
CA THR A 427 0.43 -16.31 7.32
C THR A 427 -0.08 -14.91 7.61
N LYS A 428 0.77 -14.00 8.10
CA LYS A 428 0.38 -12.61 8.36
C LYS A 428 -0.10 -11.89 7.09
N ALA A 429 0.59 -12.08 5.97
CA ALA A 429 0.18 -11.50 4.69
C ALA A 429 -1.13 -12.09 4.17
N ALA A 430 -1.35 -13.40 4.34
CA ALA A 430 -2.55 -14.12 3.95
C ALA A 430 -3.77 -13.70 4.78
N GLU A 431 -3.62 -13.54 6.10
CA GLU A 431 -4.62 -12.96 7.01
C GLU A 431 -5.05 -11.55 6.55
N ASN A 432 -4.10 -10.76 6.01
CA ASN A 432 -4.34 -9.45 5.41
C ASN A 432 -4.77 -9.50 3.92
N GLY A 433 -5.18 -10.67 3.43
CA GLY A 433 -5.75 -10.85 2.08
C GLY A 433 -4.75 -10.80 0.94
N HIS A 434 -3.46 -11.13 1.16
CA HIS A 434 -2.46 -11.21 0.10
C HIS A 434 -2.53 -12.55 -0.64
N SER A 435 -3.04 -12.57 -1.87
CA SER A 435 -3.25 -13.79 -2.66
C SER A 435 -1.98 -14.59 -2.94
N GLY A 436 -0.87 -13.93 -3.29
CA GLY A 436 0.42 -14.61 -3.50
C GLY A 436 1.00 -15.24 -2.22
N ALA A 437 0.61 -14.76 -1.03
CA ALA A 437 1.04 -15.34 0.23
C ALA A 437 0.26 -16.63 0.53
N LYS A 438 -1.05 -16.63 0.25
CA LYS A 438 -1.89 -17.83 0.29
C LYS A 438 -1.36 -18.90 -0.65
N TYR A 439 -1.02 -18.55 -1.89
CA TYR A 439 -0.38 -19.47 -2.84
C TYR A 439 0.91 -20.08 -2.27
N ASN A 440 1.80 -19.26 -1.71
CA ASN A 440 3.05 -19.75 -1.12
C ASN A 440 2.80 -20.64 0.12
N LEU A 441 1.79 -20.34 0.95
CA LEU A 441 1.38 -21.25 2.04
C LEU A 441 0.89 -22.58 1.49
N GLY A 442 0.07 -22.56 0.43
CA GLY A 442 -0.40 -23.76 -0.24
C GLY A 442 0.78 -24.62 -0.72
N ARG A 443 1.81 -23.99 -1.29
CA ARG A 443 3.06 -24.68 -1.65
C ARG A 443 3.80 -25.25 -0.44
N CYS A 444 3.92 -24.48 0.65
CA CYS A 444 4.57 -24.96 1.86
C CYS A 444 3.88 -26.22 2.40
N TYR A 445 2.54 -26.25 2.43
CA TYR A 445 1.79 -27.45 2.83
C TYR A 445 1.87 -28.60 1.81
N LYS A 446 1.89 -28.32 0.50
CA LYS A 446 2.03 -29.34 -0.55
C LYS A 446 3.37 -30.09 -0.45
N PHE A 447 4.45 -29.38 -0.15
CA PHE A 447 5.81 -29.94 -0.13
C PHE A 447 6.38 -30.19 1.28
N GLY A 448 5.68 -29.79 2.35
CA GLY A 448 6.17 -29.89 3.72
C GLY A 448 7.33 -28.92 4.03
N GLU A 449 7.35 -27.73 3.41
CA GLU A 449 8.41 -26.74 3.61
C GLU A 449 8.16 -25.93 4.89
N GLY A 450 8.75 -26.35 6.00
CA GLY A 450 8.65 -25.69 7.32
C GLY A 450 7.35 -25.93 8.07
N VAL A 451 6.40 -26.62 7.45
CA VAL A 451 5.18 -27.19 8.03
C VAL A 451 5.11 -28.68 7.69
N GLU A 452 4.29 -29.43 8.41
CA GLU A 452 3.95 -30.80 8.01
C GLU A 452 3.19 -30.80 6.67
N LYS A 453 3.48 -31.78 5.81
CA LYS A 453 2.82 -31.92 4.52
C LYS A 453 1.32 -32.17 4.75
N ASP A 454 0.47 -31.38 4.10
CA ASP A 454 -0.99 -31.43 4.25
C ASP A 454 -1.65 -31.03 2.93
N GLU A 455 -2.11 -32.01 2.16
CA GLU A 455 -2.67 -31.77 0.82
C GLU A 455 -4.03 -31.06 0.86
N ASN A 456 -4.82 -31.28 1.92
CA ASN A 456 -6.11 -30.61 2.10
C ASN A 456 -5.92 -29.13 2.39
N LYS A 457 -4.99 -28.77 3.30
CA LYS A 457 -4.65 -27.36 3.53
C LYS A 457 -4.04 -26.72 2.30
N ALA A 458 -3.17 -27.43 1.58
CA ALA A 458 -2.61 -26.93 0.34
C ALA A 458 -3.71 -26.56 -0.66
N PHE A 459 -4.67 -27.46 -0.85
CA PHE A 459 -5.84 -27.25 -1.70
C PHE A 459 -6.67 -26.03 -1.28
N GLU A 460 -6.98 -25.88 0.02
CA GLU A 460 -7.73 -24.74 0.54
C GLU A 460 -7.02 -23.40 0.25
N TYR A 461 -5.71 -23.32 0.53
CA TYR A 461 -4.93 -22.10 0.25
C TYR A 461 -4.83 -21.79 -1.24
N PHE A 462 -4.65 -22.79 -2.10
CA PHE A 462 -4.67 -22.59 -3.55
C PHE A 462 -6.04 -22.10 -4.02
N LYS A 463 -7.13 -22.67 -3.49
CA LYS A 463 -8.49 -22.23 -3.79
C LYS A 463 -8.72 -20.78 -3.40
N GLU A 464 -8.42 -20.40 -2.16
CA GLU A 464 -8.59 -19.01 -1.72
C GLU A 464 -7.75 -18.01 -2.53
N SER A 465 -6.54 -18.41 -2.94
CA SER A 465 -5.66 -17.57 -3.77
C SER A 465 -6.18 -17.45 -5.21
N ALA A 466 -6.68 -18.54 -5.77
CA ALA A 466 -7.28 -18.61 -7.10
C ALA A 466 -8.58 -17.79 -7.19
N ASP A 467 -9.42 -17.82 -6.15
CA ASP A 467 -10.66 -17.03 -6.04
C ASP A 467 -10.35 -15.52 -6.01
N GLN A 468 -9.16 -15.12 -5.54
CA GLN A 468 -8.65 -13.76 -5.60
C GLN A 468 -7.97 -13.42 -6.94
N GLY A 469 -8.00 -14.34 -7.91
CA GLY A 469 -7.50 -14.14 -9.26
C GLY A 469 -5.98 -14.33 -9.43
N TYR A 470 -5.28 -14.91 -8.44
CA TYR A 470 -3.84 -15.16 -8.56
C TYR A 470 -3.55 -16.29 -9.56
N LEU A 471 -2.86 -15.95 -10.65
CA LEU A 471 -2.75 -16.79 -11.83
C LEU A 471 -2.11 -18.15 -11.55
N ASP A 472 -0.99 -18.18 -10.83
CA ASP A 472 -0.29 -19.43 -10.51
C ASP A 472 -1.14 -20.33 -9.59
N ALA A 473 -1.99 -19.74 -8.74
CA ALA A 473 -2.92 -20.50 -7.91
C ALA A 473 -4.10 -21.07 -8.72
N GLN A 474 -4.59 -20.35 -9.74
CA GLN A 474 -5.60 -20.88 -10.65
C GLN A 474 -5.08 -22.13 -11.37
N PHE A 475 -3.82 -22.08 -11.84
CA PHE A 475 -3.15 -23.24 -12.41
C PHE A 475 -2.97 -24.38 -11.39
N GLU A 476 -2.39 -24.11 -10.21
CA GLU A 476 -2.16 -25.16 -9.20
C GLU A 476 -3.47 -25.79 -8.70
N LEU A 477 -4.55 -25.01 -8.56
CA LEU A 477 -5.86 -25.56 -8.22
C LEU A 477 -6.39 -26.47 -9.33
N GLY A 478 -6.21 -26.11 -10.59
CA GLY A 478 -6.54 -26.98 -11.73
C GLY A 478 -5.75 -28.28 -11.70
N TYR A 479 -4.46 -28.21 -11.36
CA TYR A 479 -3.61 -29.38 -11.15
C TYR A 479 -4.09 -30.25 -9.98
N CYS A 480 -4.46 -29.64 -8.85
CA CYS A 480 -5.02 -30.38 -7.72
C CYS A 480 -6.28 -31.16 -8.09
N TYR A 481 -7.21 -30.55 -8.83
CA TYR A 481 -8.40 -31.27 -9.31
C TYR A 481 -8.07 -32.37 -10.32
N GLY A 482 -7.14 -32.13 -11.25
CA GLY A 482 -6.75 -33.15 -12.25
C GLY A 482 -6.08 -34.37 -11.63
N CYS A 483 -5.29 -34.17 -10.58
CA CYS A 483 -4.53 -35.24 -9.91
C CYS A 483 -5.18 -35.78 -8.63
N GLY A 484 -6.26 -35.15 -8.13
CA GLY A 484 -6.91 -35.53 -6.88
C GLY A 484 -6.08 -35.17 -5.63
N ILE A 485 -5.35 -34.07 -5.65
CA ILE A 485 -4.53 -33.60 -4.51
C ILE A 485 -5.41 -32.74 -3.61
N GLY A 486 -5.69 -33.23 -2.39
CA GLY A 486 -6.56 -32.55 -1.43
C GLY A 486 -8.03 -32.43 -1.88
N SER A 487 -8.42 -33.14 -2.94
CA SER A 487 -9.77 -33.19 -3.49
C SER A 487 -9.98 -34.48 -4.30
N GLU A 488 -11.22 -34.83 -4.61
CA GLU A 488 -11.49 -35.89 -5.59
C GLU A 488 -11.08 -35.43 -7.00
N ILE A 489 -10.68 -36.39 -7.86
CA ILE A 489 -10.32 -36.11 -9.25
C ILE A 489 -11.51 -35.49 -9.97
N ASN A 490 -11.30 -34.33 -10.59
CA ASN A 490 -12.32 -33.60 -11.34
C ASN A 490 -11.70 -32.92 -12.58
N ASN A 491 -11.66 -33.65 -13.69
CA ASN A 491 -11.07 -33.17 -14.94
C ASN A 491 -11.84 -31.98 -15.56
N THR A 492 -13.15 -31.86 -15.32
CA THR A 492 -13.94 -30.72 -15.80
C THR A 492 -13.53 -29.42 -15.10
N LYS A 493 -13.36 -29.44 -13.78
CA LYS A 493 -12.85 -28.28 -13.04
C LYS A 493 -11.40 -27.96 -13.38
N ALA A 494 -10.57 -28.99 -13.59
CA ALA A 494 -9.21 -28.80 -14.07
C ALA A 494 -9.19 -28.08 -15.43
N PHE A 495 -10.05 -28.50 -16.35
CA PHE A 495 -10.23 -27.87 -17.66
C PHE A 495 -10.66 -26.40 -17.55
N GLU A 496 -11.67 -26.09 -16.72
CA GLU A 496 -12.13 -24.70 -16.50
C GLU A 496 -11.01 -23.80 -15.98
N LEU A 497 -10.28 -24.25 -14.96
CA LEU A 497 -9.19 -23.49 -14.34
C LEU A 497 -7.99 -23.31 -15.27
N TYR A 498 -7.62 -24.36 -16.01
CA TYR A 498 -6.57 -24.25 -17.03
C TYR A 498 -6.98 -23.33 -18.16
N THR A 499 -8.25 -23.31 -18.58
CA THR A 499 -8.76 -22.36 -19.57
C THR A 499 -8.57 -20.92 -19.10
N ILE A 500 -9.02 -20.59 -17.88
CA ILE A 500 -8.86 -19.25 -17.30
C ILE A 500 -7.37 -18.85 -17.23
N ALA A 501 -6.51 -19.75 -16.79
CA ALA A 501 -5.08 -19.46 -16.65
C ALA A 501 -4.37 -19.35 -18.02
N ALA A 502 -4.71 -20.21 -18.97
CA ALA A 502 -4.16 -20.23 -20.31
C ALA A 502 -4.52 -18.96 -21.12
N ASP A 503 -5.76 -18.49 -21.00
CA ASP A 503 -6.25 -17.25 -21.63
C ASP A 503 -5.50 -16.02 -21.11
N LYS A 504 -5.09 -16.03 -19.84
CA LYS A 504 -4.24 -15.00 -19.22
C LYS A 504 -2.74 -15.18 -19.52
N GLY A 505 -2.37 -16.17 -20.32
CA GLY A 505 -0.99 -16.39 -20.76
C GLY A 505 -0.15 -17.29 -19.86
N HIS A 506 -0.73 -18.04 -18.93
CA HIS A 506 0.03 -18.99 -18.11
C HIS A 506 0.51 -20.17 -18.95
N VAL A 507 1.83 -20.22 -19.22
CA VAL A 507 2.44 -21.09 -20.23
C VAL A 507 2.24 -22.59 -19.94
N ILE A 508 2.36 -23.01 -18.69
CA ILE A 508 2.15 -24.42 -18.30
C ILE A 508 0.66 -24.78 -18.41
N ALA A 509 -0.24 -23.83 -18.14
CA ALA A 509 -1.68 -24.06 -18.26
C ALA A 509 -2.09 -24.20 -19.74
N GLN A 510 -1.48 -23.42 -20.64
CA GLN A 510 -1.65 -23.58 -22.09
C GLN A 510 -1.26 -24.99 -22.54
N ASN A 511 -0.09 -25.48 -22.11
CA ASN A 511 0.31 -26.84 -22.42
C ASN A 511 -0.66 -27.90 -21.87
N ASN A 512 -1.05 -27.78 -20.60
CA ASN A 512 -1.94 -28.75 -19.97
C ASN A 512 -3.35 -28.71 -20.59
N LEU A 513 -3.84 -27.53 -20.97
CA LEU A 513 -5.10 -27.39 -21.70
C LEU A 513 -5.01 -28.07 -23.08
N GLY A 514 -3.88 -27.92 -23.78
CA GLY A 514 -3.59 -28.66 -25.00
C GLY A 514 -3.66 -30.18 -24.79
N LEU A 515 -3.11 -30.67 -23.67
CA LEU A 515 -3.16 -32.09 -23.30
C LEU A 515 -4.58 -32.58 -22.99
N LEU A 516 -5.41 -31.77 -22.31
CA LEU A 516 -6.80 -32.12 -22.05
C LEU A 516 -7.61 -32.23 -23.34
N TYR A 517 -7.42 -31.31 -24.29
CA TYR A 517 -8.03 -31.42 -25.62
C TYR A 517 -7.47 -32.60 -26.43
N HIS A 518 -6.18 -32.90 -26.31
CA HIS A 518 -5.55 -34.02 -27.00
C HIS A 518 -6.13 -35.37 -26.54
N THR A 519 -6.35 -35.51 -25.23
CA THR A 519 -6.81 -36.75 -24.60
C THR A 519 -8.32 -36.84 -24.46
N GLY A 520 -9.06 -35.73 -24.56
CA GLY A 520 -10.49 -35.69 -24.24
C GLY A 520 -10.80 -35.85 -22.75
N LYS A 521 -9.84 -35.53 -21.86
CA LYS A 521 -10.06 -35.58 -20.40
C LYS A 521 -10.70 -34.29 -19.93
N GLY A 522 -11.92 -34.39 -19.40
CA GLY A 522 -12.67 -33.24 -18.87
C GLY A 522 -13.31 -32.34 -19.94
N THR A 523 -13.12 -32.67 -21.22
CA THR A 523 -13.65 -31.98 -22.40
C THR A 523 -13.72 -32.97 -23.58
N GLU A 524 -14.36 -32.59 -24.69
CA GLU A 524 -14.31 -33.41 -25.91
C GLU A 524 -12.92 -33.38 -26.55
N LYS A 525 -12.50 -34.51 -27.14
CA LYS A 525 -11.22 -34.62 -27.84
C LYS A 525 -11.22 -33.71 -29.08
N ASP A 526 -10.24 -32.81 -29.15
CA ASP A 526 -10.10 -31.80 -30.21
C ASP A 526 -8.62 -31.55 -30.50
N LEU A 527 -8.08 -32.25 -31.50
CA LEU A 527 -6.66 -32.19 -31.82
C LEU A 527 -6.24 -30.82 -32.41
N GLU A 528 -7.14 -30.12 -33.10
CA GLU A 528 -6.85 -28.79 -33.64
C GLU A 528 -6.65 -27.79 -32.50
N LYS A 529 -7.53 -27.79 -31.49
CA LYS A 529 -7.37 -26.96 -30.29
C LYS A 529 -6.16 -27.39 -29.46
N ALA A 530 -5.87 -28.69 -29.38
CA ALA A 530 -4.68 -29.17 -28.68
C ALA A 530 -3.41 -28.54 -29.27
N ILE A 531 -3.28 -28.58 -30.59
CA ILE A 531 -2.14 -28.00 -31.32
C ILE A 531 -2.12 -26.48 -31.18
N TYR A 532 -3.26 -25.81 -31.27
CA TYR A 532 -3.34 -24.36 -31.03
C TYR A 532 -2.73 -23.97 -29.68
N TRP A 533 -3.10 -24.66 -28.60
CA TRP A 533 -2.59 -24.37 -27.27
C TRP A 533 -1.13 -24.77 -27.08
N TYR A 534 -0.70 -25.89 -27.65
CA TYR A 534 0.72 -26.24 -27.69
C TYR A 534 1.55 -25.19 -28.45
N MET A 535 1.05 -24.66 -29.57
CA MET A 535 1.69 -23.56 -30.30
C MET A 535 1.81 -22.30 -29.43
N LYS A 536 0.77 -21.91 -28.70
CA LYS A 536 0.83 -20.76 -27.78
C LYS A 536 1.90 -20.91 -26.70
N ALA A 537 2.00 -22.09 -26.09
CA ALA A 537 3.05 -22.37 -25.11
C ALA A 537 4.45 -22.45 -25.76
N ALA A 538 4.56 -23.04 -26.95
CA ALA A 538 5.81 -23.15 -27.69
C ALA A 538 6.33 -21.79 -28.23
N GLU A 539 5.45 -20.83 -28.52
CA GLU A 539 5.83 -19.43 -28.82
C GLU A 539 6.57 -18.76 -27.65
N LYS A 540 6.34 -19.23 -26.42
CA LYS A 540 7.07 -18.83 -25.20
C LYS A 540 8.28 -19.73 -24.92
N GLU A 541 8.66 -20.55 -25.88
CA GLU A 541 9.76 -21.51 -25.84
C GLU A 541 9.65 -22.56 -24.72
N TYR A 542 8.42 -22.91 -24.30
CA TYR A 542 8.20 -23.94 -23.30
C TYR A 542 8.54 -25.33 -23.83
N GLU A 543 9.44 -26.02 -23.14
CA GLU A 543 10.10 -27.22 -23.61
C GLU A 543 9.15 -28.42 -23.79
N VAL A 544 8.16 -28.57 -22.91
CA VAL A 544 7.17 -29.65 -22.98
C VAL A 544 6.19 -29.42 -24.13
N ALA A 545 5.78 -28.17 -24.37
CA ALA A 545 4.91 -27.85 -25.50
C ALA A 545 5.63 -28.03 -26.85
N LEU A 546 6.91 -27.65 -26.93
CA LEU A 546 7.75 -27.93 -28.10
C LEU A 546 7.86 -29.44 -28.36
N TYR A 547 8.05 -30.24 -27.31
CA TYR A 547 8.04 -31.70 -27.40
C TYR A 547 6.70 -32.23 -27.91
N ASN A 548 5.58 -31.81 -27.32
CA ASN A 548 4.23 -32.22 -27.73
C ASN A 548 3.93 -31.87 -29.19
N LEU A 549 4.38 -30.71 -29.69
CA LEU A 549 4.29 -30.38 -31.12
C LEU A 549 5.16 -31.28 -31.99
N GLY A 550 6.37 -31.60 -31.54
CA GLY A 550 7.25 -32.57 -32.20
C GLY A 550 6.55 -33.91 -32.37
N GLU A 551 5.90 -34.40 -31.31
CA GLU A 551 5.09 -35.63 -31.36
C GLU A 551 3.94 -35.54 -32.35
N CYS A 552 3.19 -34.43 -32.34
CA CYS A 552 2.09 -34.22 -33.28
C CYS A 552 2.57 -34.34 -34.74
N TYR A 553 3.71 -33.75 -35.09
CA TYR A 553 4.28 -33.84 -36.43
C TYR A 553 4.92 -35.20 -36.75
N GLU A 554 5.49 -35.89 -35.75
CA GLU A 554 6.04 -37.24 -35.93
C GLU A 554 4.92 -38.23 -36.25
N LEU A 555 3.88 -38.21 -35.42
CA LEU A 555 2.83 -39.23 -35.38
C LEU A 555 1.65 -38.87 -36.28
N GLY A 556 1.54 -37.62 -36.72
CA GLY A 556 0.43 -37.13 -37.54
C GLY A 556 -0.85 -36.88 -36.73
N ASN A 557 -0.71 -36.55 -35.45
CA ASN A 557 -1.84 -36.35 -34.54
C ASN A 557 -2.35 -34.90 -34.67
N GLY A 558 -3.40 -34.72 -35.48
CA GLY A 558 -4.04 -33.41 -35.71
C GLY A 558 -3.34 -32.53 -36.76
N VAL A 559 -2.20 -32.99 -37.28
CA VAL A 559 -1.45 -32.38 -38.39
C VAL A 559 -0.95 -33.48 -39.32
N ASN A 560 -0.60 -33.11 -40.55
CA ASN A 560 0.08 -34.05 -41.45
C ASN A 560 1.45 -34.42 -40.88
N LYS A 561 1.82 -35.71 -41.02
CA LYS A 561 3.15 -36.20 -40.66
C LYS A 561 4.24 -35.38 -41.38
N ASP A 562 5.17 -34.85 -40.60
CA ASP A 562 6.29 -34.06 -41.08
C ASP A 562 7.51 -34.34 -40.19
N PRO A 563 8.32 -35.37 -40.53
CA PRO A 563 9.44 -35.78 -39.70
C PRO A 563 10.53 -34.70 -39.59
N VAL A 564 10.64 -33.80 -40.57
CA VAL A 564 11.60 -32.68 -40.54
C VAL A 564 11.16 -31.65 -39.50
N LYS A 565 9.88 -31.26 -39.50
CA LYS A 565 9.35 -30.37 -38.44
C LYS A 565 9.41 -31.03 -37.06
N ALA A 566 9.08 -32.31 -36.96
CA ALA A 566 9.18 -33.05 -35.70
C ALA A 566 10.61 -32.96 -35.14
N PHE A 567 11.61 -33.24 -35.99
CA PHE A 567 13.02 -33.10 -35.65
C PHE A 567 13.37 -31.68 -35.17
N GLU A 568 12.91 -30.64 -35.86
CA GLU A 568 13.15 -29.25 -35.47
C GLU A 568 12.59 -28.93 -34.08
N TYR A 569 11.36 -29.36 -33.78
CA TYR A 569 10.71 -29.14 -32.49
C TYR A 569 11.39 -29.91 -31.36
N PHE A 570 11.72 -31.20 -31.57
CA PHE A 570 12.49 -31.98 -30.61
C PHE A 570 13.87 -31.37 -30.36
N ASN A 571 14.55 -30.88 -31.40
CA ASN A 571 15.83 -30.19 -31.24
C ASN A 571 15.70 -28.89 -30.42
N LYS A 572 14.66 -28.08 -30.65
CA LYS A 572 14.38 -26.88 -29.85
C LYS A 572 14.13 -27.23 -28.38
N SER A 573 13.29 -28.24 -28.11
CA SER A 573 12.98 -28.71 -26.77
C SER A 573 14.21 -29.31 -26.06
N ALA A 574 15.00 -30.14 -26.75
CA ALA A 574 16.22 -30.75 -26.21
C ALA A 574 17.27 -29.69 -25.82
N LYS A 575 17.40 -28.61 -26.59
CA LYS A 575 18.28 -27.46 -26.26
C LYS A 575 17.85 -26.73 -24.98
N LYS A 576 16.57 -26.77 -24.61
CA LYS A 576 16.05 -26.27 -23.33
C LYS A 576 16.27 -27.24 -22.17
N GLY A 577 16.77 -28.44 -22.45
CA GLY A 577 17.17 -29.42 -21.45
C GLY A 577 16.17 -30.55 -21.23
N TYR A 578 15.05 -30.60 -21.96
CA TYR A 578 14.04 -31.66 -21.79
C TYR A 578 14.59 -33.02 -22.23
N ASN A 579 14.59 -34.00 -21.32
CA ASN A 579 15.28 -35.28 -21.51
C ASN A 579 14.58 -36.18 -22.52
N ASP A 580 13.25 -36.27 -22.50
CA ASP A 580 12.49 -37.09 -23.45
C ASP A 580 12.73 -36.63 -24.89
N SER A 581 12.81 -35.31 -25.12
CA SER A 581 13.22 -34.76 -26.42
C SER A 581 14.65 -35.13 -26.81
N LYS A 582 15.60 -35.24 -25.87
CA LYS A 582 16.97 -35.67 -26.19
C LYS A 582 16.99 -37.16 -26.59
N PHE A 583 16.24 -38.02 -25.89
CA PHE A 583 16.09 -39.42 -26.29
C PHE A 583 15.46 -39.52 -27.68
N LEU A 584 14.36 -38.83 -27.96
CA LEU A 584 13.76 -38.88 -29.30
C LEU A 584 14.65 -38.28 -30.38
N LEU A 585 15.29 -37.15 -30.10
CA LEU A 585 16.22 -36.55 -31.05
C LEU A 585 17.39 -37.50 -31.35
N GLY A 586 17.88 -38.20 -30.32
CA GLY A 586 18.90 -39.22 -30.51
C GLY A 586 18.43 -40.37 -31.39
N TYR A 587 17.19 -40.83 -31.18
CA TYR A 587 16.54 -41.84 -32.02
C TYR A 587 16.37 -41.37 -33.47
N PHE A 588 16.03 -40.10 -33.68
CA PHE A 588 15.91 -39.51 -35.02
C PHE A 588 17.25 -39.45 -35.74
N TYR A 589 18.33 -39.06 -35.06
CA TYR A 589 19.68 -39.09 -35.64
C TYR A 589 20.13 -40.52 -35.97
N VAL A 590 19.93 -41.48 -35.06
CA VAL A 590 20.31 -42.88 -35.31
C VAL A 590 19.62 -43.44 -36.56
N ASN A 591 18.34 -43.12 -36.75
CA ASN A 591 17.51 -43.72 -37.79
C ASN A 591 17.34 -42.83 -39.04
N GLY A 592 17.91 -41.63 -39.06
CA GLY A 592 17.77 -40.69 -40.18
C GLY A 592 16.33 -40.17 -40.38
N ILE A 593 15.58 -39.99 -39.29
CA ILE A 593 14.18 -39.52 -39.35
C ILE A 593 14.19 -38.00 -39.38
N GLY A 594 13.82 -37.41 -40.53
CA GLY A 594 13.79 -35.95 -40.69
C GLY A 594 15.17 -35.28 -40.68
N THR A 595 16.25 -36.08 -40.69
CA THR A 595 17.65 -35.67 -40.71
C THR A 595 18.50 -36.74 -41.39
N GLU A 596 19.74 -36.43 -41.73
CA GLU A 596 20.74 -37.45 -42.08
C GLU A 596 21.09 -38.35 -40.87
N VAL A 597 21.42 -39.61 -41.15
CA VAL A 597 21.84 -40.59 -40.15
C VAL A 597 23.14 -40.14 -39.47
N ASN A 598 23.13 -40.07 -38.14
CA ASN A 598 24.30 -39.74 -37.31
C ASN A 598 24.24 -40.48 -35.95
N LYS A 599 24.73 -41.72 -35.92
CA LYS A 599 24.69 -42.56 -34.71
C LYS A 599 25.50 -41.98 -33.56
N GLU A 600 26.67 -41.42 -33.82
CA GLU A 600 27.54 -40.81 -32.80
C GLU A 600 26.79 -39.71 -32.04
N LYS A 601 26.16 -38.78 -32.77
CA LYS A 601 25.37 -37.72 -32.17
C LYS A 601 24.12 -38.24 -31.46
N GLY A 602 23.50 -39.29 -31.99
CA GLY A 602 22.37 -39.94 -31.35
C GLY A 602 22.72 -40.52 -29.98
N PHE A 603 23.84 -41.25 -29.91
CA PHE A 603 24.37 -41.83 -28.69
C PHE A 603 24.82 -40.78 -27.67
N GLU A 604 25.44 -39.69 -28.15
CA GLU A 604 25.76 -38.54 -27.30
C GLU A 604 24.51 -37.96 -26.64
N LEU A 605 23.39 -37.86 -27.39
CA LEU A 605 22.13 -37.34 -26.87
C LEU A 605 21.49 -38.27 -25.83
N TYR A 606 21.51 -39.59 -26.04
CA TYR A 606 21.02 -40.55 -25.04
C TYR A 606 21.79 -40.42 -23.72
N ASN A 607 23.12 -40.37 -23.80
CA ASN A 607 23.99 -40.19 -22.64
C ASN A 607 23.75 -38.83 -21.94
N LYS A 608 23.55 -37.76 -22.71
CA LYS A 608 23.18 -36.43 -22.16
C LYS A 608 21.79 -36.40 -21.53
N ALA A 609 20.86 -37.23 -21.97
CA ALA A 609 19.53 -37.34 -21.39
C ALA A 609 19.57 -38.06 -20.04
N ALA A 610 20.36 -39.14 -19.94
CA ALA A 610 20.55 -39.87 -18.70
C ALA A 610 21.49 -39.17 -17.70
N GLY A 611 22.40 -38.33 -18.18
CA GLY A 611 23.46 -37.74 -17.35
C GLY A 611 24.60 -38.72 -17.04
N SER A 612 24.65 -39.84 -17.74
CA SER A 612 25.62 -40.92 -17.59
C SER A 612 26.13 -41.36 -18.96
N ASN A 613 27.39 -41.78 -19.02
CA ASN A 613 27.97 -42.38 -20.22
C ASN A 613 28.07 -43.89 -20.00
N ILE A 614 27.02 -44.63 -20.39
CA ILE A 614 26.98 -46.08 -20.22
C ILE A 614 27.74 -46.77 -21.35
N GLN A 615 28.57 -47.76 -20.99
CA GLN A 615 29.20 -48.64 -21.97
C GLN A 615 28.33 -49.89 -22.11
N VAL A 616 27.40 -49.83 -23.06
CA VAL A 616 26.32 -50.82 -23.28
C VAL A 616 26.85 -52.24 -23.53
N ASP A 617 28.06 -52.37 -24.04
CA ASP A 617 28.73 -53.66 -24.30
C ASP A 617 29.13 -54.42 -23.02
N PHE A 618 29.25 -53.74 -21.88
CA PHE A 618 29.63 -54.35 -20.59
C PHE A 618 28.44 -54.60 -19.65
N ILE A 619 27.21 -54.39 -20.13
CA ILE A 619 25.98 -54.55 -19.34
C ILE A 619 25.23 -55.78 -19.86
N GLU A 620 25.12 -56.82 -19.04
CA GLU A 620 24.43 -58.07 -19.41
C GLU A 620 22.90 -57.92 -19.32
N SER A 621 22.40 -57.16 -18.32
CA SER A 621 20.96 -56.87 -18.16
C SER A 621 20.66 -55.45 -17.65
N ASP A 622 19.45 -54.94 -17.93
CA ASP A 622 18.98 -53.65 -17.40
C ASP A 622 18.71 -53.66 -15.89
N GLU A 623 18.70 -54.84 -15.25
CA GLU A 623 18.55 -55.01 -13.80
C GLU A 623 19.79 -54.53 -13.02
N GLU A 624 20.96 -54.51 -13.65
CA GLU A 624 22.21 -54.00 -13.07
C GLU A 624 22.21 -52.47 -12.93
N LEU A 625 21.32 -51.79 -13.64
CA LEU A 625 21.23 -50.34 -13.69
C LEU A 625 20.35 -49.81 -12.56
N LYS A 626 20.95 -48.98 -11.71
CA LYS A 626 20.29 -48.41 -10.54
C LYS A 626 19.24 -47.34 -10.88
N TYR A 627 19.48 -46.55 -11.92
CA TYR A 627 18.65 -45.40 -12.27
C TYR A 627 17.83 -45.67 -13.52
N ASP A 628 16.54 -45.31 -13.50
CA ASP A 628 15.63 -45.61 -14.61
C ASP A 628 16.02 -44.92 -15.91
N LEU A 629 16.58 -43.70 -15.83
CA LEU A 629 17.13 -43.01 -17.00
C LEU A 629 18.31 -43.75 -17.64
N ASP A 630 19.12 -44.49 -16.86
CA ASP A 630 20.21 -45.31 -17.41
C ASP A 630 19.64 -46.53 -18.15
N LYS A 631 18.54 -47.11 -17.64
CA LYS A 631 17.83 -48.20 -18.32
C LYS A 631 17.23 -47.73 -19.64
N VAL A 632 16.61 -46.55 -19.64
CA VAL A 632 16.08 -45.92 -20.86
C VAL A 632 17.21 -45.75 -21.89
N ASN A 633 18.33 -45.15 -21.46
CA ASN A 633 19.52 -44.97 -22.29
C ASN A 633 20.03 -46.30 -22.87
N TYR A 634 20.16 -47.33 -22.03
CA TYR A 634 20.58 -48.67 -22.44
C TYR A 634 19.71 -49.24 -23.56
N TRP A 635 18.38 -49.19 -23.41
CA TRP A 635 17.47 -49.73 -24.40
C TRP A 635 17.43 -48.91 -25.70
N TYR A 636 17.61 -47.59 -25.63
CA TYR A 636 17.74 -46.74 -26.82
C TYR A 636 19.01 -47.04 -27.63
N HIS A 637 20.14 -47.32 -26.97
CA HIS A 637 21.36 -47.80 -27.65
C HIS A 637 21.15 -49.19 -28.26
N LYS A 638 20.60 -50.16 -27.51
CA LYS A 638 20.35 -51.52 -28.04
C LYS A 638 19.38 -51.52 -29.23
N ALA A 639 18.37 -50.65 -29.22
CA ALA A 639 17.45 -50.50 -30.35
C ALA A 639 18.16 -49.96 -31.60
N ALA A 640 19.14 -49.08 -31.43
CA ALA A 640 19.87 -48.40 -32.50
C ALA A 640 20.95 -49.23 -33.21
N GLU A 641 21.57 -50.17 -32.49
CA GLU A 641 22.72 -50.92 -33.01
C GLU A 641 22.32 -52.10 -33.89
N ASN A 642 21.14 -52.70 -33.68
CA ASN A 642 20.77 -53.99 -34.26
C ASN A 642 19.30 -54.13 -34.69
N ASP A 643 18.53 -53.03 -34.76
CA ASP A 643 17.06 -53.07 -34.93
C ASP A 643 16.43 -54.15 -34.01
N ASN A 644 16.80 -54.07 -32.73
CA ASN A 644 16.56 -55.16 -31.79
C ASN A 644 15.09 -55.18 -31.35
N LYS A 645 14.31 -56.15 -31.86
CA LYS A 645 12.90 -56.34 -31.51
C LYS A 645 12.62 -56.38 -30.00
N PHE A 646 13.50 -56.96 -29.19
CA PHE A 646 13.34 -56.97 -27.73
C PHE A 646 13.56 -55.58 -27.11
N ALA A 647 14.54 -54.83 -27.60
CA ALA A 647 14.78 -53.46 -27.16
C ALA A 647 13.61 -52.53 -27.50
N LEU A 648 13.04 -52.67 -28.71
CA LEU A 648 11.84 -51.93 -29.11
C LEU A 648 10.64 -52.27 -28.21
N TYR A 649 10.45 -53.54 -27.87
CA TYR A 649 9.42 -53.95 -26.91
C TYR A 649 9.65 -53.34 -25.52
N LYS A 650 10.90 -53.34 -25.04
CA LYS A 650 11.27 -52.71 -23.75
C LYS A 650 11.00 -51.21 -23.76
N LEU A 651 11.35 -50.50 -24.83
CA LEU A 651 10.98 -49.09 -24.99
C LEU A 651 9.46 -48.88 -25.00
N GLY A 652 8.70 -49.77 -25.65
CA GLY A 652 7.24 -49.78 -25.58
C GLY A 652 6.71 -49.88 -24.14
N ASN A 653 7.27 -50.80 -23.34
CA ASN A 653 6.91 -50.94 -21.91
C ASN A 653 7.28 -49.69 -21.09
N PHE A 654 8.40 -49.06 -21.38
CA PHE A 654 8.85 -47.88 -20.64
C PHE A 654 7.93 -46.69 -20.90
N TYR A 655 7.44 -46.53 -22.14
CA TYR A 655 6.40 -45.55 -22.47
C TYR A 655 5.01 -45.94 -21.98
N GLU A 656 4.68 -47.23 -21.88
CA GLU A 656 3.40 -47.68 -21.27
C GLU A 656 3.36 -47.36 -19.78
N LEU A 657 4.47 -47.56 -19.07
CA LEU A 657 4.56 -47.48 -17.62
C LEU A 657 5.13 -46.16 -17.08
N GLY A 658 5.66 -45.30 -17.96
CA GLY A 658 6.31 -44.04 -17.56
C GLY A 658 7.60 -44.24 -16.77
N ILE A 659 8.41 -45.25 -17.11
CA ILE A 659 9.64 -45.58 -16.37
C ILE A 659 10.81 -44.74 -16.92
N GLY A 660 11.22 -43.73 -16.15
CA GLY A 660 12.33 -42.83 -16.50
C GLY A 660 12.02 -41.80 -17.60
N ILE A 661 10.90 -41.95 -18.31
CA ILE A 661 10.36 -41.08 -19.36
C ILE A 661 8.86 -40.89 -19.12
N CYS A 662 8.25 -39.85 -19.68
CA CYS A 662 6.81 -39.65 -19.57
C CYS A 662 6.03 -40.79 -20.26
N ASP A 663 4.95 -41.23 -19.63
CA ASP A 663 4.03 -42.20 -20.21
C ASP A 663 3.38 -41.64 -21.48
N ASN A 664 3.25 -42.47 -22.50
CA ASN A 664 2.71 -42.08 -23.78
C ASN A 664 2.16 -43.28 -24.54
N GLU A 665 0.83 -43.41 -24.55
CA GLU A 665 0.13 -44.53 -25.17
C GLU A 665 0.39 -44.65 -26.67
N VAL A 666 0.43 -43.53 -27.41
CA VAL A 666 0.64 -43.54 -28.87
C VAL A 666 2.06 -43.96 -29.20
N ARG A 667 3.05 -43.48 -28.44
CA ARG A 667 4.45 -43.87 -28.66
C ARG A 667 4.72 -45.31 -28.23
N SER A 668 4.13 -45.74 -27.12
CA SER A 668 4.18 -47.14 -26.69
C SER A 668 3.63 -48.06 -27.79
N PHE A 669 2.47 -47.71 -28.36
CA PHE A 669 1.88 -48.40 -29.51
C PHE A 669 2.84 -48.51 -30.70
N GLU A 670 3.48 -47.40 -31.10
CA GLU A 670 4.42 -47.40 -32.24
C GLU A 670 5.66 -48.26 -31.99
N PHE A 671 6.20 -48.30 -30.76
CA PHE A 671 7.31 -49.18 -30.42
C PHE A 671 6.92 -50.66 -30.39
N TYR A 672 5.75 -50.98 -29.81
CA TYR A 672 5.21 -52.34 -29.89
C TYR A 672 4.96 -52.77 -31.32
N LYS A 673 4.42 -51.87 -32.17
CA LYS A 673 4.19 -52.15 -33.58
C LYS A 673 5.49 -52.48 -34.30
N LYS A 674 6.52 -51.63 -34.17
CA LYS A 674 7.84 -51.90 -34.76
C LYS A 674 8.44 -53.24 -34.30
N SER A 675 8.32 -53.56 -33.00
CA SER A 675 8.79 -54.84 -32.46
C SER A 675 7.96 -56.04 -32.96
N ALA A 676 6.64 -55.89 -33.07
CA ALA A 676 5.71 -56.90 -33.53
C ALA A 676 5.89 -57.22 -35.02
N ASP A 677 6.14 -56.20 -35.84
CA ASP A 677 6.43 -56.31 -37.26
C ASP A 677 7.72 -57.12 -37.51
N GLN A 678 8.62 -57.16 -36.53
CA GLN A 678 9.84 -58.00 -36.52
C GLN A 678 9.61 -59.40 -35.91
N GLY A 679 8.36 -59.77 -35.64
CA GLY A 679 7.98 -61.08 -35.12
C GLY A 679 8.39 -61.32 -33.67
N PHE A 680 8.21 -60.33 -32.79
CA PHE A 680 8.34 -60.53 -31.35
C PHE A 680 6.98 -60.84 -30.71
N ASN A 681 6.78 -62.08 -30.29
CA ASN A 681 5.46 -62.59 -29.87
C ASN A 681 4.83 -61.80 -28.70
N ALA A 682 5.64 -61.35 -27.74
CA ALA A 682 5.13 -60.52 -26.63
C ALA A 682 4.72 -59.10 -27.09
N ALA A 683 5.38 -58.54 -28.10
CA ALA A 683 4.95 -57.27 -28.69
C ALA A 683 3.70 -57.45 -29.55
N GLN A 684 3.57 -58.56 -30.29
CA GLN A 684 2.35 -58.88 -31.04
C GLN A 684 1.15 -59.02 -30.10
N TYR A 685 1.32 -59.69 -28.95
CA TYR A 685 0.32 -59.73 -27.90
C TYR A 685 -0.06 -58.33 -27.41
N LYS A 686 0.93 -57.52 -27.00
CA LYS A 686 0.69 -56.15 -26.52
C LYS A 686 0.00 -55.29 -27.56
N LEU A 687 0.42 -55.37 -28.82
CA LEU A 687 -0.20 -54.65 -29.92
C LEU A 687 -1.65 -55.09 -30.15
N GLY A 688 -1.92 -56.40 -30.05
CA GLY A 688 -3.29 -56.94 -30.10
C GLY A 688 -4.17 -56.37 -28.99
N TYR A 689 -3.65 -56.31 -27.77
CA TYR A 689 -4.32 -55.67 -26.63
C TYR A 689 -4.61 -54.19 -26.87
N TYR A 690 -3.68 -53.46 -27.48
CA TYR A 690 -3.86 -52.04 -27.79
C TYR A 690 -4.97 -51.83 -28.83
N TYR A 691 -5.03 -52.64 -29.88
CA TYR A 691 -6.13 -52.60 -30.85
C TYR A 691 -7.47 -53.04 -30.24
N GLU A 692 -7.48 -54.00 -29.32
CA GLU A 692 -8.71 -54.40 -28.61
C GLU A 692 -9.29 -53.25 -27.78
N LYS A 693 -8.42 -52.55 -27.05
CA LYS A 693 -8.83 -51.49 -26.12
C LYS A 693 -8.88 -50.09 -26.73
N GLY A 694 -8.32 -49.90 -27.93
CA GLY A 694 -8.16 -48.58 -28.54
C GLY A 694 -7.15 -47.71 -27.80
N ILE A 695 -6.06 -48.31 -27.30
CA ILE A 695 -4.98 -47.59 -26.61
C ILE A 695 -3.99 -47.08 -27.65
N GLY A 696 -3.80 -45.76 -27.72
CA GLY A 696 -2.93 -45.13 -28.72
C GLY A 696 -3.38 -45.28 -30.19
N THR A 697 -4.51 -45.94 -30.44
CA THR A 697 -5.09 -46.22 -31.77
C THR A 697 -6.60 -46.42 -31.67
N ASP A 698 -7.31 -46.52 -32.79
CA ASP A 698 -8.76 -46.83 -32.79
C ASP A 698 -9.00 -48.32 -32.50
N VAL A 699 -10.14 -48.64 -31.87
CA VAL A 699 -10.53 -50.03 -31.59
C VAL A 699 -10.67 -50.81 -32.89
N ASP A 700 -9.91 -51.89 -33.02
CA ASP A 700 -9.92 -52.80 -34.18
C ASP A 700 -9.81 -54.25 -33.70
N LYS A 701 -10.96 -54.81 -33.32
CA LYS A 701 -11.03 -56.18 -32.79
C LYS A 701 -10.58 -57.24 -33.81
N ALA A 702 -10.72 -56.98 -35.11
CA ALA A 702 -10.28 -57.91 -36.14
C ALA A 702 -8.74 -57.96 -36.22
N LYS A 703 -8.07 -56.80 -36.19
CA LYS A 703 -6.60 -56.78 -36.07
C LYS A 703 -6.11 -57.36 -34.75
N ALA A 704 -6.80 -57.06 -33.65
CA ALA A 704 -6.48 -57.65 -32.35
C ALA A 704 -6.52 -59.19 -32.40
N PHE A 705 -7.57 -59.75 -33.00
CA PHE A 705 -7.72 -61.19 -33.20
C PHE A 705 -6.55 -61.80 -33.99
N GLU A 706 -6.18 -61.22 -35.14
CA GLU A 706 -5.08 -61.73 -35.96
C GLU A 706 -3.73 -61.67 -35.20
N LEU A 707 -3.47 -60.59 -34.47
CA LEU A 707 -2.26 -60.45 -33.66
C LEU A 707 -2.22 -61.44 -32.49
N TYR A 708 -3.34 -61.66 -31.81
CA TYR A 708 -3.45 -62.67 -30.77
C TYR A 708 -3.23 -64.07 -31.33
N LYS A 709 -3.76 -64.38 -32.51
CA LYS A 709 -3.54 -65.66 -33.19
C LYS A 709 -2.05 -65.89 -33.47
N ILE A 710 -1.38 -64.93 -34.08
CA ILE A 710 0.06 -65.05 -34.40
C ILE A 710 0.88 -65.22 -33.11
N ALA A 711 0.62 -64.41 -32.07
CA ALA A 711 1.34 -64.49 -30.80
C ALA A 711 1.07 -65.81 -30.06
N ALA A 712 -0.17 -66.31 -30.08
CA ALA A 712 -0.58 -67.56 -29.46
C ALA A 712 0.04 -68.79 -30.13
N GLU A 713 0.10 -68.80 -31.46
CA GLU A 713 0.84 -69.80 -32.25
C GLU A 713 2.34 -69.75 -31.96
N GLY A 714 2.88 -68.55 -31.73
CA GLY A 714 4.24 -68.31 -31.23
C GLY A 714 4.47 -68.67 -29.76
N GLY A 715 3.48 -69.21 -29.05
CA GLY A 715 3.62 -69.70 -27.68
C GLY A 715 3.42 -68.66 -26.58
N ASN A 716 2.94 -67.46 -26.87
CA ASN A 716 2.61 -66.47 -25.84
C ASN A 716 1.31 -66.88 -25.09
N THR A 717 1.42 -67.17 -23.80
CA THR A 717 0.30 -67.67 -22.97
C THR A 717 -0.84 -66.65 -22.84
N ASP A 718 -0.54 -65.37 -22.62
CA ASP A 718 -1.57 -64.34 -22.47
C ASP A 718 -2.39 -64.17 -23.77
N ALA A 719 -1.73 -64.24 -24.92
CA ALA A 719 -2.38 -64.23 -26.23
C ALA A 719 -3.25 -65.47 -26.44
N GLN A 720 -2.84 -66.66 -25.97
CA GLN A 720 -3.67 -67.86 -26.06
C GLN A 720 -4.98 -67.70 -25.26
N ILE A 721 -4.91 -67.09 -24.07
CA ILE A 721 -6.08 -66.80 -23.22
C ILE A 721 -7.02 -65.82 -23.92
N ASN A 722 -6.49 -64.70 -24.43
CA ASN A 722 -7.30 -63.69 -25.12
C ASN A 722 -7.89 -64.21 -26.43
N LEU A 723 -7.13 -64.98 -27.21
CA LEU A 723 -7.61 -65.63 -28.42
C LEU A 723 -8.74 -66.62 -28.14
N ALA A 724 -8.62 -67.42 -27.08
CA ALA A 724 -9.68 -68.34 -26.65
C ALA A 724 -10.97 -67.58 -26.29
N SER A 725 -10.82 -66.47 -25.55
CA SER A 725 -11.95 -65.58 -25.22
C SER A 725 -12.59 -64.95 -26.46
N PHE A 726 -11.79 -64.54 -27.45
CA PHE A 726 -12.29 -63.97 -28.70
C PHE A 726 -13.09 -64.99 -29.50
N TYR A 727 -12.63 -66.23 -29.60
CA TYR A 727 -13.39 -67.32 -30.21
C TYR A 727 -14.66 -67.66 -29.42
N GLU A 728 -14.63 -67.66 -28.09
CA GLU A 728 -15.80 -67.92 -27.24
C GLU A 728 -16.91 -66.89 -27.48
N GLN A 729 -16.53 -65.62 -27.61
CA GLN A 729 -17.44 -64.48 -27.68
C GLN A 729 -17.78 -64.06 -29.12
N GLY A 730 -17.00 -64.49 -30.11
CA GLY A 730 -17.11 -64.03 -31.50
C GLY A 730 -16.63 -62.57 -31.65
N GLU A 731 -15.57 -62.20 -30.94
CA GLU A 731 -14.98 -60.87 -31.04
C GLU A 731 -13.93 -60.82 -32.16
N GLY A 732 -14.11 -59.92 -33.14
CA GLY A 732 -13.17 -59.80 -34.28
C GLY A 732 -13.14 -61.00 -35.23
N THR A 733 -13.90 -62.06 -34.93
CA THR A 733 -14.02 -63.30 -35.68
C THR A 733 -15.39 -63.93 -35.42
N ASP A 734 -15.75 -64.98 -36.16
CA ASP A 734 -16.96 -65.76 -35.87
C ASP A 734 -16.79 -66.57 -34.57
N LYS A 735 -17.88 -66.65 -33.79
CA LYS A 735 -17.92 -67.45 -32.57
C LYS A 735 -17.61 -68.92 -32.87
N ASN A 736 -16.61 -69.48 -32.19
CA ASN A 736 -16.18 -70.86 -32.36
C ASN A 736 -15.76 -71.48 -31.01
N ILE A 737 -16.69 -72.21 -30.38
CA ILE A 737 -16.46 -72.83 -29.07
C ILE A 737 -15.37 -73.92 -29.12
N GLU A 738 -15.26 -74.66 -30.20
CA GLU A 738 -14.24 -75.71 -30.35
C GLU A 738 -12.82 -75.13 -30.32
N ASN A 739 -12.59 -74.04 -31.06
CA ASN A 739 -11.31 -73.34 -31.03
C ASN A 739 -11.04 -72.67 -29.68
N ALA A 740 -12.08 -72.14 -29.01
CA ALA A 740 -11.94 -71.61 -27.66
C ALA A 740 -11.46 -72.68 -26.67
N ILE A 741 -12.09 -73.87 -26.69
CA ILE A 741 -11.70 -75.02 -25.87
C ILE A 741 -10.28 -75.47 -26.21
N TYR A 742 -9.92 -75.55 -27.50
CA TYR A 742 -8.57 -75.91 -27.93
C TYR A 742 -7.51 -75.01 -27.30
N TRP A 743 -7.68 -73.69 -27.38
CA TRP A 743 -6.70 -72.74 -26.84
C TRP A 743 -6.70 -72.70 -25.31
N TYR A 744 -7.86 -72.77 -24.66
CA TYR A 744 -7.90 -72.88 -23.19
C TYR A 744 -7.23 -74.17 -22.69
N LYS A 745 -7.44 -75.30 -23.37
CA LYS A 745 -6.74 -76.56 -23.07
C LYS A 745 -5.23 -76.39 -23.15
N LYS A 746 -4.75 -75.76 -24.22
CA LYS A 746 -3.32 -75.54 -24.44
C LYS A 746 -2.68 -74.69 -23.34
N VAL A 747 -3.40 -73.68 -22.83
CA VAL A 747 -2.96 -72.86 -21.68
C VAL A 747 -2.87 -73.68 -20.40
N VAL A 748 -3.87 -74.52 -20.13
CA VAL A 748 -3.88 -75.45 -18.98
C VAL A 748 -2.73 -76.45 -19.06
N GLU A 749 -2.49 -77.03 -20.24
CA GLU A 749 -1.37 -77.95 -20.49
C GLU A 749 0.00 -77.28 -20.30
N ASN A 750 0.09 -75.98 -20.56
CA ASN A 750 1.28 -75.16 -20.29
C ASN A 750 1.42 -74.75 -18.80
N GLY A 751 0.53 -75.20 -17.91
CA GLY A 751 0.63 -75.02 -16.47
C GLY A 751 -0.06 -73.77 -15.90
N CYS A 752 -0.79 -73.01 -16.71
CA CYS A 752 -1.57 -71.85 -16.23
C CYS A 752 -2.99 -72.30 -15.86
N LEU A 753 -3.24 -72.47 -14.56
CA LEU A 753 -4.51 -72.98 -14.02
C LEU A 753 -5.61 -71.92 -13.89
N ASP A 754 -5.31 -70.64 -14.15
CA ASP A 754 -6.25 -69.52 -14.01
C ASP A 754 -7.47 -69.63 -14.93
N VAL A 755 -7.34 -70.41 -16.01
CA VAL A 755 -8.42 -70.65 -16.98
C VAL A 755 -9.07 -72.03 -16.87
N GLN A 756 -8.69 -72.84 -15.87
CA GLN A 756 -9.19 -74.22 -15.68
C GLN A 756 -10.71 -74.26 -15.54
N GLU A 757 -11.29 -73.38 -14.72
CA GLU A 757 -12.75 -73.35 -14.51
C GLU A 757 -13.50 -72.95 -15.79
N LYS A 758 -12.96 -72.00 -16.57
CA LYS A 758 -13.52 -71.60 -17.87
C LYS A 758 -13.44 -72.73 -18.88
N PHE A 759 -12.32 -73.43 -18.92
CA PHE A 759 -12.12 -74.60 -19.76
C PHE A 759 -13.14 -75.71 -19.43
N ASP A 760 -13.26 -76.08 -18.16
CA ASP A 760 -14.19 -77.12 -17.69
C ASP A 760 -15.66 -76.72 -17.95
N SER A 761 -16.00 -75.44 -17.80
CA SER A 761 -17.33 -74.92 -18.12
C SER A 761 -17.67 -74.98 -19.61
N LEU A 762 -16.70 -74.70 -20.48
CA LEU A 762 -16.91 -74.77 -21.93
C LEU A 762 -17.03 -76.21 -22.44
N LEU A 763 -16.30 -77.16 -21.83
CA LEU A 763 -16.45 -78.59 -22.12
C LEU A 763 -17.86 -79.12 -21.84
N GLN A 764 -18.60 -78.52 -20.91
CA GLN A 764 -19.99 -78.90 -20.62
C GLN A 764 -21.01 -78.33 -21.62
N LYS A 765 -20.59 -77.44 -22.53
CA LYS A 765 -21.47 -76.76 -23.50
C LYS A 765 -21.44 -77.38 -24.90
N ILE A 766 -20.57 -78.38 -25.12
CA ILE A 766 -20.52 -79.25 -26.29
C ILE A 766 -21.08 -80.60 -25.87
#